data_AF-A0A7K4K9P2-F1
#
_entry.id   AF-A0A7K4K9P2-F1
#
_cell.length_a   1.000
_cell.length_b   1.000
_cell.length_c   1.000
_cell.angle_alpha   90.00
_cell.angle_beta   90.00
_cell.angle_gamma   90.00
#
_symmetry.space_group_name_H-M   'P 1'
#
loop_
_entity.id
_entity.type
_entity.pdbx_description
1 polymer ?
#
loop_
_entity_poly.entity_id
_entity_poly.type
_entity_poly.pdbx_seq_one_letter_code
_entity_poly.pdbx_strand_id
1 'polypeptide(L)'
;DVQNKLVAKDNEIQSLHSKLTDTMVSKQQLEQRILQLMEAEQKRATAEDSMQMQVQELIEQNDALNAQLQKFHSQMAAQTSASVLAEELHKVIAEKDKQIKQMEDSLSNEHASLTNKEEELKVLQNMNLSLKSEVQKLQALTNEQAAAAHELERMQKSIHMKDDKIRTLEEQLREELTQISNTKEEFKVLKDQNRTLQAEVQKLQSLLSEQVQPLFAEILCSILWCMREKDDKIKTVEELLEAGLIQVANKEEELKVLLTENSSLRKELQSLQIQQSEQVVSFQSLVEELQKVIHEKDGKIKSVEELLQAEILKVASKEKTVQALTQEIEALKEEVGNSQLEMEKQVSITSQVKELQTLLKGKEKQVKTMEALLEEKEKEIVKKGECLQGQQDTIAQLTNKVHELEQQNLQQLQQVPAASRVQDLESLLKGEEEQMNKLKAVLEEKEREIANQVKQLQDVEKENESFKVQIQELKQENCQQASLAAQREELLQVIAGKEREITSLQSELASQRNAFEQQRKKNNELREKNWKAMEALASTEKMLQDKVNKTAKERQQHLEAAEMETRELLQKLFPKMSLPSNVSHSEWMCGFEKMAKEYLRGASGSEEVKAVEHKLKEAEGMNALLQLDCEKYKAVLAETEGILQRLQRSVEEEESKWKIKVEESQKELKQLRSSVVPLEHEMERLKEEIKEVETLKKEREHLESELEKAEIERSTYVSEVRELKDLLTELQKKLDDSYSEAVRQNEELNLLKTQLNETLSKLKIDQNERQKVAGDLPKAQESLASLEREIGKAVGDANVIENSDGCAESELTAKRLNVAVNLNQDVGHLKKLLVSVSQMLSKGREHYQLVG
;
A
#
# COMPACT_ATOMS: atom_id res chain seq x y z
N ASP A 1 104.31 -155.88 50.22
CA ASP A 1 103.39 -155.78 49.05
C ASP A 1 101.95 -155.29 49.38
N VAL A 2 101.57 -155.07 50.64
CA VAL A 2 100.26 -154.45 51.01
C VAL A 2 100.33 -152.92 51.14
N GLN A 3 101.52 -152.35 51.38
CA GLN A 3 101.75 -150.90 51.47
C GLN A 3 101.31 -150.16 50.19
N ASN A 4 101.47 -150.77 49.01
CA ASN A 4 101.19 -150.13 47.73
C ASN A 4 99.68 -149.96 47.46
N LYS A 5 98.83 -150.83 48.01
CA LYS A 5 97.37 -150.75 47.78
C LYS A 5 96.66 -149.73 48.67
N LEU A 6 97.15 -149.50 49.89
CA LEU A 6 96.60 -148.47 50.77
C LEU A 6 96.94 -147.07 50.24
N VAL A 7 98.18 -146.87 49.79
CA VAL A 7 98.65 -145.62 49.19
C VAL A 7 97.86 -145.28 47.92
N ALA A 8 97.51 -146.27 47.09
CA ALA A 8 96.68 -146.04 45.91
C ALA A 8 95.25 -145.57 46.27
N LYS A 9 94.66 -146.10 47.34
CA LYS A 9 93.32 -145.70 47.80
C LYS A 9 93.30 -144.34 48.47
N ASP A 10 94.33 -143.99 49.24
CA ASP A 10 94.49 -142.64 49.80
C ASP A 10 94.70 -141.59 48.71
N ASN A 11 95.47 -141.91 47.66
CA ASN A 11 95.65 -141.01 46.51
C ASN A 11 94.34 -140.78 45.74
N GLU A 12 93.48 -141.79 45.63
CA GLU A 12 92.16 -141.68 44.99
C GLU A 12 91.20 -140.80 45.82
N ILE A 13 91.21 -140.96 47.14
CA ILE A 13 90.42 -140.12 48.06
C ILE A 13 90.92 -138.68 48.04
N GLN A 14 92.23 -138.43 48.06
CA GLN A 14 92.80 -137.08 47.96
C GLN A 14 92.48 -136.43 46.61
N SER A 15 92.51 -137.18 45.50
CA SER A 15 92.12 -136.69 44.18
C SER A 15 90.65 -136.28 44.11
N LEU A 16 89.75 -137.09 44.70
CA LEU A 16 88.33 -136.78 44.78
C LEU A 16 88.07 -135.58 45.71
N HIS A 17 88.78 -135.48 46.83
CA HIS A 17 88.68 -134.33 47.73
C HIS A 17 89.16 -133.04 47.06
N SER A 18 90.25 -133.08 46.29
CA SER A 18 90.74 -131.94 45.51
C SER A 18 89.71 -131.51 44.47
N LYS A 19 89.16 -132.46 43.70
CA LYS A 19 88.12 -132.15 42.70
C LYS A 19 86.84 -131.60 43.32
N LEU A 20 86.42 -132.13 44.47
CA LEU A 20 85.25 -131.64 45.21
C LEU A 20 85.51 -130.22 45.73
N THR A 21 86.71 -129.95 46.22
CA THR A 21 87.12 -128.62 46.68
C THR A 21 87.16 -127.63 45.52
N ASP A 22 87.75 -127.99 44.38
CA ASP A 22 87.82 -127.14 43.19
C ASP A 22 86.42 -126.87 42.59
N THR A 23 85.53 -127.87 42.61
CA THR A 23 84.14 -127.67 42.18
C THR A 23 83.34 -126.83 43.16
N MET A 24 83.56 -126.96 44.47
CA MET A 24 82.95 -126.08 45.46
C MET A 24 83.44 -124.63 45.32
N VAL A 25 84.74 -124.41 45.13
CA VAL A 25 85.33 -123.08 44.91
C VAL A 25 84.82 -122.48 43.59
N SER A 26 84.79 -123.26 42.51
CA SER A 26 84.26 -122.80 41.22
C SER A 26 82.77 -122.45 41.31
N LYS A 27 81.99 -123.24 42.06
CA LYS A 27 80.57 -122.96 42.32
C LYS A 27 80.40 -121.66 43.13
N GLN A 28 81.17 -121.47 44.21
CA GLN A 28 81.12 -120.24 45.00
C GLN A 28 81.54 -119.01 44.18
N GLN A 29 82.56 -119.12 43.32
CA GLN A 29 82.96 -118.04 42.43
C GLN A 29 81.87 -117.71 41.40
N LEU A 30 81.17 -118.72 40.88
CA LEU A 30 80.05 -118.52 39.95
C LEU A 30 78.87 -117.84 40.66
N GLU A 31 78.53 -118.27 41.89
CA GLU A 31 77.49 -117.66 42.72
C GLU A 31 77.82 -116.20 43.05
N GLN A 32 79.06 -115.87 43.42
CA GLN A 32 79.51 -114.49 43.61
C GLN A 32 79.39 -113.66 42.33
N ARG A 33 79.73 -114.24 41.17
CA ARG A 33 79.66 -113.53 39.88
C ARG A 33 78.23 -113.27 39.44
N ILE A 34 77.32 -114.22 39.70
CA ILE A 34 75.89 -114.03 39.47
C ILE A 34 75.34 -112.93 40.38
N LEU A 35 75.72 -112.91 41.66
CA LEU A 35 75.28 -111.87 42.60
C LEU A 35 75.75 -110.47 42.16
N GLN A 36 77.02 -110.33 41.73
CA GLN A 36 77.56 -109.07 41.21
C GLN A 36 76.86 -108.61 39.92
N LEU A 37 76.51 -109.54 39.02
CA LEU A 37 75.77 -109.22 37.80
C LEU A 37 74.32 -108.81 38.13
N MET A 38 73.67 -109.46 39.08
CA MET A 38 72.35 -109.03 39.58
C MET A 38 72.41 -107.64 40.21
N GLU A 39 73.40 -107.35 41.04
CA GLU A 39 73.57 -106.00 41.63
C GLU A 39 73.88 -104.94 40.57
N ALA A 40 74.70 -105.26 39.56
CA ALA A 40 74.99 -104.35 38.45
C ALA A 40 73.75 -104.11 37.58
N GLU A 41 72.95 -105.14 37.30
CA GLU A 41 71.70 -105.04 36.54
C GLU A 41 70.64 -104.26 37.32
N GLN A 42 70.53 -104.49 38.64
CA GLN A 42 69.63 -103.72 39.50
C GLN A 42 70.03 -102.23 39.52
N LYS A 43 71.33 -101.92 39.61
CA LYS A 43 71.82 -100.54 39.52
C LYS A 43 71.54 -99.92 38.16
N ARG A 44 71.72 -100.66 37.06
CA ARG A 44 71.39 -100.18 35.71
C ARG A 44 69.89 -99.91 35.57
N ALA A 45 69.05 -100.81 36.03
CA ALA A 45 67.60 -100.64 36.04
C ALA A 45 67.17 -99.41 36.86
N THR A 46 67.72 -99.22 38.06
CA THR A 46 67.41 -98.01 38.86
C THR A 46 67.91 -96.72 38.22
N ALA A 47 69.04 -96.76 37.51
CA ALA A 47 69.55 -95.60 36.77
C ALA A 47 68.71 -95.31 35.52
N GLU A 48 68.26 -96.34 34.82
CA GLU A 48 67.37 -96.27 33.66
C GLU A 48 65.99 -95.71 34.06
N ASP A 49 65.42 -96.19 35.17
CA ASP A 49 64.19 -95.64 35.75
C ASP A 49 64.35 -94.17 36.14
N SER A 50 65.49 -93.78 36.73
CA SER A 50 65.79 -92.39 37.07
C SER A 50 65.94 -91.50 35.84
N MET A 51 66.60 -91.98 34.77
CA MET A 51 66.73 -91.23 33.52
C MET A 51 65.39 -91.13 32.80
N GLN A 52 64.58 -92.19 32.83
CA GLN A 52 63.24 -92.20 32.26
C GLN A 52 62.31 -91.22 32.98
N MET A 53 62.39 -91.13 34.32
CA MET A 53 61.67 -90.10 35.08
C MET A 53 62.10 -88.68 34.69
N GLN A 54 63.40 -88.44 34.52
CA GLN A 54 63.90 -87.12 34.14
C GLN A 54 63.50 -86.72 32.71
N VAL A 55 63.50 -87.68 31.78
CA VAL A 55 63.01 -87.46 30.41
C VAL A 55 61.51 -87.18 30.42
N GLN A 56 60.74 -87.92 31.24
CA GLN A 56 59.31 -87.70 31.38
C GLN A 56 59.01 -86.30 31.97
N GLU A 57 59.75 -85.86 32.98
CA GLU A 57 59.63 -84.51 33.54
C GLU A 57 59.98 -83.43 32.51
N LEU A 58 61.01 -83.63 31.68
CA LEU A 58 61.35 -82.69 30.60
C LEU A 58 60.29 -82.66 29.49
N ILE A 59 59.66 -83.79 29.18
CA ILE A 59 58.54 -83.85 28.23
C ILE A 59 57.35 -83.08 28.79
N GLU A 60 56.99 -83.30 30.06
CA GLU A 60 55.89 -82.59 30.72
C GLU A 60 56.16 -81.08 30.80
N GLN A 61 57.40 -80.67 31.07
CA GLN A 61 57.80 -79.27 31.03
C GLN A 61 57.72 -78.68 29.62
N ASN A 62 58.12 -79.41 28.58
CA ASN A 62 58.04 -78.96 27.19
C ASN A 62 56.58 -78.86 26.72
N ASP A 63 55.73 -79.81 27.10
CA ASP A 63 54.30 -79.78 26.83
C ASP A 63 53.62 -78.59 27.53
N ALA A 64 53.98 -78.32 28.79
CA ALA A 64 53.51 -77.14 29.51
C ALA A 64 53.98 -75.83 28.85
N LEU A 65 55.22 -75.77 28.37
CA LEU A 65 55.77 -74.61 27.68
C LEU A 65 55.10 -74.39 26.32
N ASN A 66 54.85 -75.46 25.57
CA ASN A 66 54.11 -75.42 24.31
C ASN A 66 52.66 -74.98 24.52
N ALA A 67 52.00 -75.44 25.58
CA ALA A 67 50.67 -74.97 25.95
C ALA A 67 50.65 -73.48 26.30
N GLN A 68 51.68 -72.98 26.99
CA GLN A 68 51.82 -71.54 27.25
C GLN A 68 52.08 -70.74 25.97
N LEU A 69 52.96 -71.21 25.09
CA LEU A 69 53.21 -70.58 23.79
C LEU A 69 51.93 -70.53 22.95
N GLN A 70 51.17 -71.62 22.88
CA GLN A 70 49.91 -71.66 22.16
C GLN A 70 48.90 -70.65 22.76
N LYS A 71 48.83 -70.54 24.09
CA LYS A 71 48.00 -69.53 24.78
C LYS A 71 48.41 -68.10 24.41
N PHE A 72 49.70 -67.77 24.38
CA PHE A 72 50.17 -66.46 23.95
C PHE A 72 49.87 -66.18 22.48
N HIS A 73 50.03 -67.16 21.59
CA HIS A 73 49.66 -67.01 20.18
C HIS A 73 48.15 -66.74 20.02
N SER A 74 47.29 -67.45 20.75
CA SER A 74 45.85 -67.18 20.75
C SER A 74 45.51 -65.79 21.31
N GLN A 75 46.19 -65.35 22.36
CA GLN A 75 46.01 -63.99 22.92
C GLN A 75 46.46 -62.90 21.94
N MET A 76 47.62 -63.06 21.29
CA MET A 76 48.12 -62.13 20.28
C MET A 76 47.20 -62.07 19.05
N ALA A 77 46.69 -63.22 18.60
CA ALA A 77 45.71 -63.26 17.52
C ALA A 77 44.41 -62.53 17.89
N ALA A 78 43.91 -62.71 19.10
CA ALA A 78 42.73 -62.01 19.61
C ALA A 78 42.97 -60.50 19.80
N GLN A 79 44.16 -60.10 20.23
CA GLN A 79 44.55 -58.69 20.34
C GLN A 79 44.68 -58.03 18.96
N THR A 80 45.21 -58.75 17.98
CA THR A 80 45.34 -58.26 16.60
C THR A 80 43.96 -58.07 15.97
N SER A 81 43.02 -59.00 16.17
CA SER A 81 41.64 -58.84 15.69
C SER A 81 40.90 -57.72 16.42
N ALA A 82 41.11 -57.53 17.72
CA ALA A 82 40.57 -56.40 18.47
C ALA A 82 41.13 -55.05 17.99
N SER A 83 42.40 -54.99 17.61
CA SER A 83 43.02 -53.78 17.03
C SER A 83 42.40 -53.40 15.68
N VAL A 84 42.18 -54.38 14.80
CA VAL A 84 41.52 -54.15 13.51
C VAL A 84 40.09 -53.63 13.71
N LEU A 85 39.35 -54.19 14.67
CA LEU A 85 38.01 -53.71 15.02
C LEU A 85 38.04 -52.26 15.56
N ALA A 86 39.03 -51.91 16.38
CA ALA A 86 39.19 -50.56 16.90
C ALA A 86 39.52 -49.54 15.79
N GLU A 87 40.36 -49.92 14.82
CA GLU A 87 40.64 -49.08 13.64
C GLU A 87 39.40 -48.87 12.76
N GLU A 88 38.60 -49.92 12.55
CA GLU A 88 37.32 -49.80 11.83
C GLU A 88 36.34 -48.88 12.58
N LEU A 89 36.24 -49.03 13.91
CA LEU A 89 35.40 -48.14 14.73
C LEU A 89 35.86 -46.69 14.66
N HIS A 90 37.17 -46.41 14.75
CA HIS A 90 37.69 -45.06 14.58
C HIS A 90 37.38 -44.49 13.19
N LYS A 91 37.47 -45.30 12.13
CA LYS A 91 37.12 -44.87 10.78
C LYS A 91 35.62 -44.55 10.65
N VAL A 92 34.76 -45.35 11.26
CA VAL A 92 33.31 -45.09 11.31
C VAL A 92 33.00 -43.83 12.11
N ILE A 93 33.66 -43.62 13.26
CA ILE A 93 33.51 -42.42 14.08
C ILE A 93 33.92 -41.18 13.27
N ALA A 94 35.08 -41.18 12.62
CA ALA A 94 35.54 -40.05 11.81
C ALA A 94 34.60 -39.74 10.64
N GLU A 95 34.02 -40.75 9.99
CA GLU A 95 33.02 -40.57 8.94
C GLU A 95 31.71 -39.99 9.51
N LYS A 96 31.29 -40.44 10.71
CA LYS A 96 30.11 -39.90 11.39
C LYS A 96 30.31 -38.46 11.86
N ASP A 97 31.48 -38.13 12.38
CA ASP A 97 31.84 -36.76 12.77
C ASP A 97 31.85 -35.82 11.56
N LYS A 98 32.34 -36.31 10.41
CA LYS A 98 32.27 -35.56 9.15
C LYS A 98 30.82 -35.32 8.70
N GLN A 99 29.96 -36.33 8.80
CA GLN A 99 28.53 -36.20 8.48
C GLN A 99 27.82 -35.23 9.44
N ILE A 100 28.12 -35.30 10.74
CA ILE A 100 27.60 -34.37 11.74
C ILE A 100 28.00 -32.94 11.39
N LYS A 101 29.29 -32.71 11.12
CA LYS A 101 29.79 -31.38 10.75
C LYS A 101 29.14 -30.84 9.48
N GLN A 102 28.94 -31.68 8.46
CA GLN A 102 28.22 -31.28 7.26
C GLN A 102 26.76 -30.90 7.54
N MET A 103 26.07 -31.65 8.41
CA MET A 103 24.71 -31.31 8.84
C MET A 103 24.67 -30.01 9.66
N GLU A 104 25.64 -29.80 10.56
CA GLU A 104 25.78 -28.57 11.35
C GLU A 104 26.01 -27.35 10.44
N ASP A 105 26.90 -27.46 9.45
CA ASP A 105 27.16 -26.41 8.48
C ASP A 105 25.91 -26.11 7.62
N SER A 106 25.18 -27.15 7.19
CA SER A 106 23.91 -26.99 6.49
C SER A 106 22.84 -26.31 7.37
N LEU A 107 22.70 -26.72 8.63
CA LEU A 107 21.78 -26.13 9.58
C LEU A 107 22.13 -24.67 9.88
N SER A 108 23.42 -24.36 10.02
CA SER A 108 23.90 -22.98 10.21
C SER A 108 23.55 -22.09 9.02
N ASN A 109 23.68 -22.60 7.80
CA ASN A 109 23.28 -21.86 6.59
C ASN A 109 21.75 -21.66 6.51
N GLU A 110 20.96 -22.67 6.89
CA GLU A 110 19.51 -22.52 6.99
C GLU A 110 19.11 -21.49 8.05
N HIS A 111 19.75 -21.49 9.22
CA HIS A 111 19.54 -20.48 10.25
C HIS A 111 19.87 -19.08 9.74
N ALA A 112 20.99 -18.89 9.04
CA ALA A 112 21.32 -17.60 8.44
C ALA A 112 20.27 -17.16 7.39
N SER A 113 19.78 -18.10 6.56
CA SER A 113 18.70 -17.81 5.60
C SER A 113 17.38 -17.46 6.30
N LEU A 114 17.04 -18.12 7.41
CA LEU A 114 15.85 -17.81 8.19
C LEU A 114 15.95 -16.43 8.85
N THR A 115 17.11 -16.06 9.39
CA THR A 115 17.34 -14.72 9.93
C THR A 115 17.15 -13.65 8.86
N ASN A 116 17.71 -13.84 7.66
CA ASN A 116 17.49 -12.89 6.55
C ASN A 116 16.01 -12.78 6.15
N LYS A 117 15.28 -13.91 6.09
CA LYS A 117 13.84 -13.89 5.80
C LYS A 117 13.03 -13.22 6.92
N GLU A 118 13.44 -13.33 8.17
CA GLU A 118 12.82 -12.65 9.29
C GLU A 118 13.02 -11.12 9.20
N GLU A 119 14.22 -10.69 8.81
CA GLU A 119 14.51 -9.28 8.55
C GLU A 119 13.69 -8.73 7.37
N GLU A 120 13.60 -9.47 6.26
CA GLU A 120 12.73 -9.12 5.12
C GLU A 120 11.26 -9.00 5.56
N LEU A 121 10.78 -9.91 6.40
CA LEU A 121 9.41 -9.87 6.91
C LEU A 121 9.16 -8.66 7.81
N LYS A 122 10.14 -8.25 8.64
CA LYS A 122 10.08 -7.00 9.41
C LYS A 122 10.01 -5.78 8.51
N VAL A 123 10.78 -5.74 7.42
CA VAL A 123 10.72 -4.65 6.44
C VAL A 123 9.35 -4.60 5.76
N LEU A 124 8.82 -5.74 5.34
CA LEU A 124 7.47 -5.83 4.75
C LEU A 124 6.39 -5.40 5.74
N GLN A 125 6.50 -5.76 7.02
CA GLN A 125 5.58 -5.33 8.06
C GLN A 125 5.61 -3.82 8.27
N ASN A 126 6.80 -3.20 8.29
CA ASN A 126 6.96 -1.75 8.38
C ASN A 126 6.37 -1.04 7.16
N MET A 127 6.59 -1.59 5.96
CA MET A 127 5.99 -1.06 4.73
C MET A 127 4.46 -1.20 4.75
N ASN A 128 3.92 -2.30 5.26
CA ASN A 128 2.48 -2.49 5.41
C ASN A 128 1.86 -1.49 6.40
N LEU A 129 2.53 -1.21 7.53
CA LEU A 129 2.11 -0.17 8.47
C LEU A 129 2.13 1.23 7.82
N SER A 130 3.15 1.53 7.02
CA SER A 130 3.25 2.78 6.26
C SER A 130 2.12 2.90 5.24
N LEU A 131 1.89 1.87 4.42
CA LEU A 131 0.79 1.82 3.45
C LEU A 131 -0.57 1.94 4.14
N LYS A 132 -0.77 1.31 5.30
CA LYS A 132 -1.99 1.44 6.07
C LYS A 132 -2.20 2.89 6.55
N SER A 133 -1.14 3.57 6.98
CA SER A 133 -1.21 4.99 7.35
C SER A 133 -1.55 5.87 6.15
N GLU A 134 -1.01 5.56 4.97
CA GLU A 134 -1.27 6.31 3.75
C GLU A 134 -2.69 6.09 3.23
N VAL A 135 -3.19 4.85 3.26
CA VAL A 135 -4.59 4.53 2.97
C VAL A 135 -5.52 5.28 3.92
N GLN A 136 -5.19 5.39 5.21
CA GLN A 136 -5.98 6.19 6.17
C GLN A 136 -5.98 7.69 5.82
N LYS A 137 -4.83 8.25 5.40
CA LYS A 137 -4.76 9.65 4.92
C LYS A 137 -5.58 9.85 3.66
N LEU A 138 -5.47 8.95 2.67
CA LEU A 138 -6.26 9.00 1.44
C LEU A 138 -7.77 8.89 1.72
N GLN A 139 -8.16 8.07 2.70
CA GLN A 139 -9.54 7.97 3.12
C GLN A 139 -10.04 9.26 3.81
N ALA A 140 -9.20 9.91 4.61
CA ALA A 140 -9.50 11.22 5.18
C ALA A 140 -9.66 12.30 4.09
N LEU A 141 -8.75 12.35 3.11
CA LEU A 141 -8.82 13.27 1.97
C LEU A 141 -10.07 13.04 1.12
N THR A 142 -10.43 11.78 0.86
CA THR A 142 -11.68 11.45 0.14
C THR A 142 -12.91 11.96 0.89
N ASN A 143 -12.94 11.82 2.22
CA ASN A 143 -14.05 12.33 3.05
C ASN A 143 -14.10 13.86 3.06
N GLU A 144 -12.95 14.53 3.12
CA GLU A 144 -12.85 16.00 3.04
C GLU A 144 -13.30 16.50 1.65
N GLN A 145 -12.91 15.81 0.57
CA GLN A 145 -13.36 16.11 -0.78
C GLN A 145 -14.87 15.95 -0.93
N ALA A 146 -15.46 14.91 -0.32
CA ALA A 146 -16.92 14.74 -0.29
C ALA A 146 -17.62 15.87 0.50
N ALA A 147 -17.04 16.31 1.62
CA ALA A 147 -17.57 17.45 2.39
C ALA A 147 -17.51 18.76 1.60
N ALA A 148 -16.39 19.02 0.90
CA ALA A 148 -16.23 20.18 0.03
C ALA A 148 -17.21 20.14 -1.17
N ALA A 149 -17.46 18.95 -1.74
CA ALA A 149 -18.44 18.78 -2.81
C ALA A 149 -19.87 19.10 -2.34
N HIS A 150 -20.26 18.65 -1.14
CA HIS A 150 -21.55 19.01 -0.55
C HIS A 150 -21.69 20.51 -0.26
N GLU A 151 -20.61 21.16 0.13
CA GLU A 151 -20.58 22.61 0.35
C GLU A 151 -20.68 23.40 -0.96
N LEU A 152 -20.01 22.95 -2.02
CA LEU A 152 -20.17 23.50 -3.37
C LEU A 152 -21.60 23.34 -3.88
N GLU A 153 -22.22 22.17 -3.70
CA GLU A 153 -23.62 21.95 -4.08
C GLU A 153 -24.57 22.90 -3.33
N ARG A 154 -24.31 23.14 -2.04
CA ARG A 154 -25.07 24.10 -1.22
C ARG A 154 -24.90 25.54 -1.72
N MET A 155 -23.67 25.94 -2.05
CA MET A 155 -23.40 27.25 -2.63
C MET A 155 -24.05 27.40 -4.01
N GLN A 156 -24.01 26.36 -4.86
CA GLN A 156 -24.64 26.37 -6.17
C GLN A 156 -26.17 26.49 -6.08
N LYS A 157 -26.81 25.77 -5.16
CA LYS A 157 -28.25 25.96 -4.86
C LYS A 157 -28.55 27.38 -4.40
N SER A 158 -27.71 27.97 -3.55
CA SER A 158 -27.87 29.36 -3.12
C SER A 158 -27.70 30.36 -4.25
N ILE A 159 -26.77 30.13 -5.18
CA ILE A 159 -26.58 30.98 -6.36
C ILE A 159 -27.82 30.89 -7.25
N HIS A 160 -28.32 29.68 -7.52
CA HIS A 160 -29.51 29.49 -8.34
C HIS A 160 -30.75 30.22 -7.79
N MET A 161 -30.97 30.17 -6.47
CA MET A 161 -32.04 30.96 -5.83
C MET A 161 -31.85 32.48 -5.97
N LYS A 162 -30.60 32.96 -5.90
CA LYS A 162 -30.30 34.39 -6.10
C LYS A 162 -30.53 34.80 -7.56
N ASP A 163 -30.14 33.97 -8.52
CA ASP A 163 -30.35 34.22 -9.95
C ASP A 163 -31.84 34.27 -10.30
N ASP A 164 -32.65 33.37 -9.73
CA ASP A 164 -34.11 33.39 -9.93
C ASP A 164 -34.75 34.64 -9.29
N LYS A 165 -34.22 35.10 -8.14
CA LYS A 165 -34.64 36.37 -7.55
C LYS A 165 -34.24 37.57 -8.41
N ILE A 166 -33.04 37.56 -9.00
CA ILE A 166 -32.61 38.59 -9.95
C ILE A 166 -33.53 38.60 -11.17
N ARG A 167 -33.83 37.43 -11.74
CA ARG A 167 -34.73 37.29 -12.90
C ARG A 167 -36.12 37.86 -12.65
N THR A 168 -36.69 37.59 -11.47
CA THR A 168 -38.00 38.14 -11.08
C THR A 168 -37.96 39.66 -10.88
N LEU A 169 -36.88 40.20 -10.29
CA LEU A 169 -36.68 41.65 -10.18
C LEU A 169 -36.46 42.33 -11.53
N GLU A 170 -35.73 41.68 -12.45
CA GLU A 170 -35.55 42.16 -13.82
C GLU A 170 -36.87 42.20 -14.58
N GLU A 171 -37.73 41.20 -14.42
CA GLU A 171 -39.06 41.18 -15.05
C GLU A 171 -39.95 42.30 -14.48
N GLN A 172 -39.97 42.49 -13.16
CA GLN A 172 -40.66 43.62 -12.54
C GLN A 172 -40.16 44.97 -13.06
N LEU A 173 -38.84 45.13 -13.22
CA LEU A 173 -38.28 46.37 -13.76
C LEU A 173 -38.68 46.59 -15.23
N ARG A 174 -38.77 45.52 -16.03
CA ARG A 174 -39.27 45.62 -17.42
C ARG A 174 -40.74 46.03 -17.44
N GLU A 175 -41.58 45.43 -16.60
CA GLU A 175 -42.99 45.80 -16.47
C GLU A 175 -43.14 47.28 -16.10
N GLU A 176 -42.40 47.77 -15.11
CA GLU A 176 -42.36 49.20 -14.73
C GLU A 176 -41.92 50.11 -15.88
N LEU A 177 -40.88 49.71 -16.64
CA LEU A 177 -40.45 50.46 -17.82
C LEU A 177 -41.54 50.51 -18.91
N THR A 178 -42.29 49.43 -19.10
CA THR A 178 -43.43 49.43 -20.04
C THR A 178 -44.56 50.34 -19.57
N GLN A 179 -44.85 50.37 -18.26
CA GLN A 179 -45.82 51.31 -17.68
C GLN A 179 -45.37 52.77 -17.84
N ILE A 180 -44.10 53.07 -17.59
CA ILE A 180 -43.54 54.42 -17.81
C ILE A 180 -43.64 54.81 -19.29
N SER A 181 -43.40 53.88 -20.21
CA SER A 181 -43.57 54.14 -21.65
C SER A 181 -45.03 54.45 -22.01
N ASN A 182 -45.99 53.71 -21.45
CA ASN A 182 -47.42 53.93 -21.68
C ASN A 182 -47.87 55.29 -21.12
N THR A 183 -47.53 55.62 -19.88
CA THR A 183 -47.86 56.91 -19.26
C THR A 183 -47.22 58.10 -19.99
N LYS A 184 -46.02 57.92 -20.56
CA LYS A 184 -45.38 58.93 -21.41
C LYS A 184 -46.17 59.18 -22.71
N GLU A 185 -46.72 58.14 -23.33
CA GLU A 185 -47.54 58.31 -24.52
C GLU A 185 -48.90 58.95 -24.18
N GLU A 186 -49.51 58.60 -23.04
CA GLU A 186 -50.70 59.29 -22.53
C GLU A 186 -50.44 60.79 -22.28
N PHE A 187 -49.31 61.15 -21.67
CA PHE A 187 -48.92 62.54 -21.46
C PHE A 187 -48.74 63.30 -22.79
N LYS A 188 -48.22 62.63 -23.82
CA LYS A 188 -48.08 63.21 -25.16
C LYS A 188 -49.44 63.48 -25.81
N VAL A 189 -50.39 62.56 -25.69
CA VAL A 189 -51.78 62.76 -26.15
C VAL A 189 -52.41 63.96 -25.44
N LEU A 190 -52.28 64.05 -24.11
CA LEU A 190 -52.79 65.19 -23.33
C LEU A 190 -52.14 66.52 -23.75
N LYS A 191 -50.83 66.52 -24.04
CA LYS A 191 -50.11 67.71 -24.52
C LYS A 191 -50.64 68.19 -25.87
N ASP A 192 -50.95 67.28 -26.79
CA ASP A 192 -51.48 67.64 -28.11
C ASP A 192 -52.95 68.11 -28.02
N GLN A 193 -53.75 67.55 -27.11
CA GLN A 193 -55.07 68.08 -26.77
C GLN A 193 -54.98 69.52 -26.23
N ASN A 194 -54.04 69.80 -25.33
CA ASN A 194 -53.86 71.13 -24.75
C ASN A 194 -53.46 72.19 -25.79
N ARG A 195 -52.58 71.82 -26.75
CA ARG A 195 -52.27 72.67 -27.91
C ARG A 195 -53.49 73.00 -28.76
N THR A 196 -54.38 72.02 -28.96
CA THR A 196 -55.60 72.20 -29.75
C THR A 196 -56.55 73.17 -29.06
N LEU A 197 -56.76 73.01 -27.75
CA LEU A 197 -57.54 73.95 -26.93
C LEU A 197 -56.94 75.36 -26.96
N GLN A 198 -55.61 75.48 -26.88
CA GLN A 198 -54.93 76.78 -26.95
C GLN A 198 -55.16 77.49 -28.30
N ALA A 199 -55.20 76.74 -29.41
CA ALA A 199 -55.52 77.28 -30.72
C ALA A 199 -56.99 77.75 -30.82
N GLU A 200 -57.94 77.03 -30.21
CA GLU A 200 -59.34 77.46 -30.14
C GLU A 200 -59.51 78.74 -29.31
N VAL A 201 -58.81 78.87 -28.18
CA VAL A 201 -58.80 80.10 -27.37
C VAL A 201 -58.31 81.29 -28.19
N GLN A 202 -57.22 81.15 -28.94
CA GLN A 202 -56.70 82.22 -29.81
C GLN A 202 -57.71 82.62 -30.89
N LYS A 203 -58.43 81.65 -31.47
CA LYS A 203 -59.47 81.90 -32.48
C LYS A 203 -60.69 82.63 -31.92
N LEU A 204 -61.08 82.35 -30.68
CA LEU A 204 -62.13 83.10 -29.98
C LEU A 204 -61.69 84.53 -29.66
N GLN A 205 -60.41 84.72 -29.32
CA GLN A 205 -59.84 86.04 -29.03
C GLN A 205 -59.84 86.96 -30.26
N SER A 206 -59.59 86.43 -31.46
CA SER A 206 -59.68 87.20 -32.71
C SER A 206 -61.11 87.62 -33.06
N LEU A 207 -62.09 86.75 -32.82
CA LEU A 207 -63.51 87.04 -33.11
C LEU A 207 -64.09 88.14 -32.20
N LEU A 208 -63.57 88.29 -30.98
CA LEU A 208 -64.00 89.34 -30.05
C LEU A 208 -63.47 90.73 -30.47
N SER A 209 -62.29 90.78 -31.09
CA SER A 209 -61.67 92.03 -31.54
C SER A 209 -62.36 92.66 -32.75
N GLU A 210 -63.06 91.86 -33.56
CA GLU A 210 -63.65 92.30 -34.84
C GLU A 210 -65.02 92.99 -34.68
N GLN A 211 -65.73 92.77 -33.56
CA GLN A 211 -67.10 93.28 -33.37
C GLN A 211 -67.22 94.64 -32.66
N VAL A 212 -66.18 95.15 -31.99
CA VAL A 212 -66.32 96.28 -31.03
C VAL A 212 -65.87 97.65 -31.59
N GLN A 213 -65.15 97.69 -32.71
CA GLN A 213 -64.51 98.92 -33.19
C GLN A 213 -65.34 99.97 -34.00
N PRO A 214 -66.51 99.71 -34.63
CA PRO A 214 -67.14 100.73 -35.48
C PRO A 214 -68.05 101.75 -34.78
N LEU A 215 -68.46 101.54 -33.53
CA LEU A 215 -69.48 102.37 -32.85
C LEU A 215 -68.92 103.58 -32.08
N PHE A 216 -67.60 103.72 -32.00
CA PHE A 216 -66.93 104.79 -31.24
C PHE A 216 -66.53 106.02 -32.08
N ALA A 217 -66.66 105.93 -33.42
CA ALA A 217 -66.11 106.92 -34.37
C ALA A 217 -67.04 108.11 -34.68
N GLU A 218 -68.34 108.04 -34.35
CA GLU A 218 -69.33 109.03 -34.81
C GLU A 218 -69.56 110.20 -33.80
N ILE A 219 -69.18 110.01 -32.53
CA ILE A 219 -69.48 110.98 -31.44
C ILE A 219 -68.31 111.96 -31.19
N LEU A 220 -67.08 111.61 -31.57
CA LEU A 220 -65.88 112.41 -31.29
C LEU A 220 -65.62 113.54 -32.32
N CYS A 221 -66.26 113.50 -33.49
CA CYS A 221 -65.99 114.42 -34.60
C CYS A 221 -66.55 115.85 -34.42
N SER A 222 -67.44 116.09 -33.46
CA SER A 222 -68.12 117.39 -33.38
C SER A 222 -67.50 118.39 -32.41
N ILE A 223 -66.72 117.97 -31.41
CA ILE A 223 -66.41 118.83 -30.25
C ILE A 223 -64.93 119.21 -30.11
N LEU A 224 -63.96 118.46 -30.63
CA LEU A 224 -62.53 118.77 -30.44
C LEU A 224 -61.80 119.34 -31.66
N TRP A 225 -62.48 119.49 -32.80
CA TRP A 225 -61.94 120.12 -34.02
C TRP A 225 -61.68 121.62 -33.85
N CYS A 226 -62.46 122.33 -33.01
CA CYS A 226 -62.29 123.78 -32.79
C CYS A 226 -61.23 124.17 -31.75
N MET A 227 -60.72 123.23 -30.94
CA MET A 227 -59.78 123.54 -29.86
C MET A 227 -58.37 122.98 -30.08
N ARG A 228 -58.18 122.05 -31.03
CA ARG A 228 -56.91 121.31 -31.22
C ARG A 228 -55.94 121.93 -32.24
N GLU A 229 -56.39 122.77 -33.18
CA GLU A 229 -55.51 123.27 -34.25
C GLU A 229 -54.48 124.33 -33.80
N LYS A 230 -54.72 125.00 -32.66
CA LYS A 230 -53.87 126.09 -32.16
C LYS A 230 -52.84 125.68 -31.11
N ASP A 231 -53.08 124.62 -30.34
CA ASP A 231 -52.14 124.16 -29.30
C ASP A 231 -51.13 123.09 -29.80
N ASP A 232 -51.46 122.32 -30.86
CA ASP A 232 -50.61 121.21 -31.36
C ASP A 232 -49.36 121.66 -32.12
N LYS A 233 -49.32 122.89 -32.67
CA LYS A 233 -48.15 123.40 -33.42
C LYS A 233 -47.02 123.94 -32.54
N ILE A 234 -47.31 124.29 -31.29
CA ILE A 234 -46.31 124.80 -30.34
C ILE A 234 -45.67 123.64 -29.55
N LYS A 235 -46.45 122.63 -29.19
CA LYS A 235 -45.97 121.47 -28.40
C LYS A 235 -45.06 120.51 -29.17
N THR A 236 -45.27 120.35 -30.48
CA THR A 236 -44.44 119.47 -31.33
C THR A 236 -43.01 119.97 -31.56
N VAL A 237 -42.76 121.28 -31.43
CA VAL A 237 -41.42 121.87 -31.59
C VAL A 237 -40.58 121.70 -30.32
N GLU A 238 -41.21 121.69 -29.15
CA GLU A 238 -40.52 121.50 -27.85
C GLU A 238 -40.19 120.01 -27.60
N GLU A 239 -41.08 119.08 -27.93
CA GLU A 239 -40.85 117.63 -27.73
C GLU A 239 -39.76 117.04 -28.66
N LEU A 240 -39.57 117.59 -29.87
CA LEU A 240 -38.53 117.11 -30.81
C LEU A 240 -37.10 117.55 -30.42
N LEU A 241 -36.96 118.70 -29.76
CA LEU A 241 -35.66 119.18 -29.26
C LEU A 241 -35.23 118.45 -27.98
N GLU A 242 -36.19 118.10 -27.11
CA GLU A 242 -35.93 117.35 -25.88
C GLU A 242 -35.65 115.86 -26.16
N ALA A 243 -36.33 115.24 -27.13
CA ALA A 243 -36.05 113.87 -27.57
C ALA A 243 -34.66 113.72 -28.24
N GLY A 244 -34.20 114.75 -28.98
CA GLY A 244 -32.88 114.76 -29.61
C GLY A 244 -31.73 114.84 -28.60
N LEU A 245 -31.88 115.61 -27.52
CA LEU A 245 -30.88 115.73 -26.46
C LEU A 245 -30.80 114.47 -25.57
N ILE A 246 -31.94 113.82 -25.31
CA ILE A 246 -32.00 112.58 -24.53
C ILE A 246 -31.39 111.38 -25.31
N GLN A 247 -31.56 111.31 -26.63
CA GLN A 247 -30.92 110.24 -27.43
C GLN A 247 -29.40 110.34 -27.49
N VAL A 248 -28.84 111.56 -27.51
CA VAL A 248 -27.38 111.77 -27.50
C VAL A 248 -26.81 111.42 -26.13
N ALA A 249 -27.47 111.82 -25.04
CA ALA A 249 -27.06 111.48 -23.67
C ALA A 249 -27.12 109.96 -23.39
N ASN A 250 -28.17 109.27 -23.85
CA ASN A 250 -28.29 107.81 -23.66
C ASN A 250 -27.23 107.03 -24.45
N LYS A 251 -26.90 107.45 -25.69
CA LYS A 251 -25.84 106.79 -26.47
C LYS A 251 -24.44 107.07 -25.94
N GLU A 252 -24.21 108.23 -25.32
CA GLU A 252 -22.95 108.55 -24.66
C GLU A 252 -22.75 107.73 -23.37
N GLU A 253 -23.82 107.48 -22.62
CA GLU A 253 -23.79 106.60 -21.44
C GLU A 253 -23.61 105.12 -21.84
N GLU A 254 -24.26 104.63 -22.90
CA GLU A 254 -24.05 103.29 -23.45
C GLU A 254 -22.59 103.07 -23.90
N LEU A 255 -21.96 104.07 -24.54
CA LEU A 255 -20.54 104.01 -24.92
C LEU A 255 -19.61 103.97 -23.70
N LYS A 256 -19.97 104.66 -22.61
CA LYS A 256 -19.23 104.63 -21.34
C LYS A 256 -19.32 103.27 -20.67
N VAL A 257 -20.52 102.67 -20.63
CA VAL A 257 -20.74 101.31 -20.10
C VAL A 257 -19.93 100.30 -20.91
N LEU A 258 -19.99 100.37 -22.24
CA LEU A 258 -19.20 99.48 -23.11
C LEU A 258 -17.69 99.67 -22.95
N LEU A 259 -17.20 100.89 -22.72
CA LEU A 259 -15.78 101.14 -22.42
C LEU A 259 -15.36 100.58 -21.06
N THR A 260 -16.21 100.71 -20.03
CA THR A 260 -15.95 100.10 -18.72
C THR A 260 -15.98 98.58 -18.78
N GLU A 261 -16.88 97.99 -19.56
CA GLU A 261 -16.99 96.55 -19.78
C GLU A 261 -15.82 96.01 -20.61
N ASN A 262 -15.35 96.75 -21.63
CA ASN A 262 -14.13 96.40 -22.36
C ASN A 262 -12.89 96.46 -21.44
N SER A 263 -12.87 97.39 -20.48
CA SER A 263 -11.80 97.50 -19.49
C SER A 263 -11.84 96.38 -18.46
N SER A 264 -13.03 95.92 -18.04
CA SER A 264 -13.19 94.80 -17.12
C SER A 264 -12.87 93.47 -17.81
N LEU A 265 -13.34 93.26 -19.04
CA LEU A 265 -13.02 92.08 -19.86
C LEU A 265 -11.53 91.99 -20.17
N ARG A 266 -10.84 93.12 -20.41
CA ARG A 266 -9.37 93.14 -20.54
C ARG A 266 -8.67 92.75 -19.24
N LYS A 267 -9.16 93.20 -18.08
CA LYS A 267 -8.61 92.79 -16.77
C LYS A 267 -8.88 91.32 -16.47
N GLU A 268 -10.06 90.80 -16.82
CA GLU A 268 -10.39 89.38 -16.70
C GLU A 268 -9.54 88.50 -17.61
N LEU A 269 -9.32 88.92 -18.86
CA LEU A 269 -8.37 88.26 -19.77
C LEU A 269 -6.95 88.25 -19.22
N GLN A 270 -6.50 89.37 -18.63
CA GLN A 270 -5.18 89.43 -17.97
C GLN A 270 -5.10 88.52 -16.74
N SER A 271 -6.15 88.46 -15.90
CA SER A 271 -6.18 87.56 -14.75
C SER A 271 -6.24 86.08 -15.17
N LEU A 272 -6.99 85.75 -16.22
CA LEU A 272 -7.03 84.40 -16.77
C LEU A 272 -5.68 84.00 -17.38
N GLN A 273 -4.96 84.93 -18.00
CA GLN A 273 -3.64 84.68 -18.55
C GLN A 273 -2.58 84.46 -17.45
N ILE A 274 -2.68 85.19 -16.33
CA ILE A 274 -1.83 84.95 -15.15
C ILE A 274 -2.18 83.59 -14.51
N GLN A 275 -3.46 83.27 -14.37
CA GLN A 275 -3.92 81.99 -13.81
C GLN A 275 -3.53 80.78 -14.69
N GLN A 276 -3.50 80.96 -16.01
CA GLN A 276 -3.01 79.95 -16.96
C GLN A 276 -1.48 79.76 -16.81
N SER A 277 -0.73 80.83 -16.56
CA SER A 277 0.72 80.75 -16.30
C SER A 277 1.05 80.09 -14.96
N GLU A 278 0.27 80.31 -13.91
CA GLU A 278 0.43 79.65 -12.61
C GLU A 278 0.06 78.16 -12.67
N GLN A 279 -0.96 77.78 -13.44
CA GLN A 279 -1.28 76.37 -13.69
C GLN A 279 -0.13 75.65 -14.41
N VAL A 280 0.47 76.27 -15.43
CA VAL A 280 1.60 75.70 -16.17
C VAL A 280 2.81 75.44 -15.26
N VAL A 281 3.08 76.34 -14.29
CA VAL A 281 4.15 76.14 -13.31
C VAL A 281 3.83 74.99 -12.33
N SER A 282 2.56 74.83 -11.92
CA SER A 282 2.17 73.69 -11.06
C SER A 282 2.21 72.34 -11.78
N PHE A 283 1.88 72.30 -13.08
CA PHE A 283 2.01 71.09 -13.89
C PHE A 283 3.47 70.73 -14.14
N GLN A 284 4.35 71.72 -14.33
CA GLN A 284 5.79 71.49 -14.48
C GLN A 284 6.39 70.85 -13.21
N SER A 285 6.03 71.35 -12.02
CA SER A 285 6.44 70.77 -10.74
C SER A 285 5.91 69.35 -10.53
N LEU A 286 4.65 69.08 -10.89
CA LEU A 286 4.07 67.74 -10.79
C LEU A 286 4.72 66.74 -11.76
N VAL A 287 5.07 67.21 -12.97
CA VAL A 287 5.79 66.40 -13.97
C VAL A 287 7.20 66.07 -13.51
N GLU A 288 7.92 67.01 -12.90
CA GLU A 288 9.26 66.76 -12.33
C GLU A 288 9.21 65.78 -11.14
N GLU A 289 8.19 65.89 -10.28
CA GLU A 289 8.01 64.96 -9.16
C GLU A 289 7.59 63.55 -9.65
N LEU A 290 6.72 63.46 -10.65
CA LEU A 290 6.38 62.20 -11.31
C LEU A 290 7.60 61.60 -12.02
N GLN A 291 8.44 62.40 -12.67
CA GLN A 291 9.69 61.91 -13.24
C GLN A 291 10.63 61.37 -12.16
N LYS A 292 10.76 62.05 -11.02
CA LYS A 292 11.59 61.57 -9.90
C LYS A 292 11.07 60.24 -9.33
N VAL A 293 9.76 60.11 -9.17
CA VAL A 293 9.12 58.86 -8.73
C VAL A 293 9.29 57.75 -9.77
N ILE A 294 9.21 58.06 -11.07
CA ILE A 294 9.48 57.09 -12.15
C ILE A 294 10.92 56.60 -12.06
N HIS A 295 11.91 57.48 -11.94
CA HIS A 295 13.32 57.07 -11.81
C HIS A 295 13.58 56.23 -10.55
N GLU A 296 12.92 56.56 -9.43
CA GLU A 296 13.06 55.81 -8.18
C GLU A 296 12.37 54.44 -8.26
N LYS A 297 11.23 54.35 -8.97
CA LYS A 297 10.54 53.09 -9.25
C LYS A 297 11.31 52.24 -10.26
N ASP A 298 11.90 52.82 -11.29
CA ASP A 298 12.76 52.14 -12.25
C ASP A 298 14.03 51.59 -11.58
N GLY A 299 14.60 52.33 -10.63
CA GLY A 299 15.71 51.83 -9.79
C GLY A 299 15.30 50.63 -8.92
N LYS A 300 14.10 50.66 -8.33
CA LYS A 300 13.57 49.52 -7.57
C LYS A 300 13.25 48.34 -8.48
N ILE A 301 12.70 48.57 -9.67
CA ILE A 301 12.45 47.52 -10.67
C ILE A 301 13.77 46.83 -11.06
N LYS A 302 14.84 47.59 -11.33
CA LYS A 302 16.17 47.00 -11.59
C LYS A 302 16.70 46.16 -10.44
N SER A 303 16.54 46.61 -9.19
CA SER A 303 16.96 45.81 -8.02
C SER A 303 16.14 44.52 -7.86
N VAL A 304 14.85 44.57 -8.19
CA VAL A 304 13.97 43.39 -8.17
C VAL A 304 14.31 42.45 -9.34
N GLU A 305 14.61 42.98 -10.52
CA GLU A 305 15.08 42.21 -11.67
C GLU A 305 16.42 41.50 -11.37
N GLU A 306 17.38 42.18 -10.73
CA GLU A 306 18.64 41.56 -10.29
C GLU A 306 18.43 40.46 -9.24
N LEU A 307 17.50 40.66 -8.29
CA LEU A 307 17.13 39.64 -7.30
C LEU A 307 16.39 38.45 -7.94
N LEU A 308 15.52 38.70 -8.92
CA LEU A 308 14.84 37.66 -9.70
C LEU A 308 15.84 36.87 -10.55
N GLN A 309 16.81 37.53 -11.17
CA GLN A 309 17.88 36.88 -11.92
C GLN A 309 18.74 35.97 -11.01
N ALA A 310 19.05 36.43 -9.80
CA ALA A 310 19.76 35.62 -8.81
C ALA A 310 18.94 34.41 -8.33
N GLU A 311 17.64 34.57 -8.13
CA GLU A 311 16.77 33.45 -7.75
C GLU A 311 16.55 32.48 -8.91
N ILE A 312 16.49 32.94 -10.16
CA ILE A 312 16.46 32.08 -11.36
C ILE A 312 17.73 31.22 -11.44
N LEU A 313 18.91 31.79 -11.18
CA LEU A 313 20.16 31.01 -11.12
C LEU A 313 20.16 29.99 -9.98
N LYS A 314 19.53 30.32 -8.85
CA LYS A 314 19.37 29.42 -7.70
C LYS A 314 18.38 28.30 -7.99
N VAL A 315 17.26 28.59 -8.65
CA VAL A 315 16.28 27.61 -9.13
C VAL A 315 16.92 26.69 -10.17
N ALA A 316 17.70 27.20 -11.12
CA ALA A 316 18.44 26.39 -12.08
C ALA A 316 19.46 25.45 -11.40
N SER A 317 20.09 25.88 -10.30
CA SER A 317 20.96 24.99 -9.51
C SER A 317 20.19 23.90 -8.77
N LYS A 318 19.01 24.22 -8.25
CA LYS A 318 18.11 23.26 -7.59
C LYS A 318 17.50 22.28 -8.60
N GLU A 319 17.18 22.75 -9.80
CA GLU A 319 16.66 21.93 -10.90
C GLU A 319 17.69 20.88 -11.35
N LYS A 320 18.99 21.23 -11.37
CA LYS A 320 20.07 20.26 -11.57
C LYS A 320 20.17 19.23 -10.44
N THR A 321 19.95 19.63 -9.18
CA THR A 321 19.92 18.67 -8.07
C THR A 321 18.68 17.77 -8.12
N VAL A 322 17.53 18.29 -8.56
CA VAL A 322 16.31 17.50 -8.76
C VAL A 322 16.49 16.52 -9.92
N GLN A 323 17.09 16.92 -11.04
CA GLN A 323 17.42 16.00 -12.14
C GLN A 323 18.36 14.89 -11.71
N ALA A 324 19.38 15.18 -10.89
CA ALA A 324 20.26 14.15 -10.35
C ALA A 324 19.51 13.15 -9.45
N LEU A 325 18.64 13.64 -8.58
CA LEU A 325 17.79 12.79 -7.74
C LEU A 325 16.77 11.99 -8.56
N THR A 326 16.23 12.55 -9.64
CA THR A 326 15.32 11.83 -10.55
C THR A 326 16.05 10.68 -11.26
N GLN A 327 17.29 10.90 -11.70
CA GLN A 327 18.13 9.84 -12.30
C GLN A 327 18.46 8.74 -11.29
N GLU A 328 18.66 9.09 -10.02
CA GLU A 328 18.88 8.13 -8.93
C GLU A 328 17.60 7.33 -8.61
N ILE A 329 16.42 7.95 -8.68
CA ILE A 329 15.12 7.29 -8.55
C ILE A 329 14.84 6.34 -9.73
N GLU A 330 15.23 6.71 -10.95
CA GLU A 330 15.09 5.85 -12.13
C GLU A 330 16.00 4.61 -12.03
N ALA A 331 17.25 4.79 -11.58
CA ALA A 331 18.17 3.68 -11.32
C ALA A 331 17.65 2.75 -10.21
N LEU A 332 17.11 3.31 -9.13
CA LEU A 332 16.46 2.53 -8.07
C LEU A 332 15.18 1.83 -8.55
N LYS A 333 14.43 2.41 -9.49
CA LYS A 333 13.29 1.75 -10.14
C LYS A 333 13.72 0.58 -11.01
N GLU A 334 14.83 0.70 -11.74
CA GLU A 334 15.41 -0.39 -12.54
C GLU A 334 15.90 -1.53 -11.63
N GLU A 335 16.48 -1.20 -10.48
CA GLU A 335 16.92 -2.18 -9.48
C GLU A 335 15.74 -2.85 -8.74
N VAL A 336 14.66 -2.12 -8.48
CA VAL A 336 13.38 -2.68 -8.00
C VAL A 336 12.74 -3.57 -9.07
N GLY A 337 12.78 -3.20 -10.35
CA GLY A 337 12.30 -4.02 -11.47
C GLY A 337 13.05 -5.34 -11.62
N ASN A 338 14.38 -5.31 -11.47
CA ASN A 338 15.22 -6.52 -11.45
C ASN A 338 14.94 -7.39 -10.21
N SER A 339 14.63 -6.78 -9.07
CA SER A 339 14.21 -7.49 -7.85
C SER A 339 12.82 -8.12 -7.98
N GLN A 340 11.91 -7.50 -8.76
CA GLN A 340 10.57 -8.03 -9.06
C GLN A 340 10.63 -9.31 -9.91
N LEU A 341 11.57 -9.38 -10.86
CA LEU A 341 11.86 -10.57 -11.68
C LEU A 341 12.47 -11.73 -10.87
N GLU A 342 13.21 -11.43 -9.81
CA GLU A 342 13.71 -12.42 -8.85
C GLU A 342 12.60 -12.91 -7.89
N MET A 343 11.61 -12.04 -7.60
CA MET A 343 10.41 -12.38 -6.82
C MET A 343 9.50 -13.40 -7.56
N GLU A 344 9.45 -13.34 -8.89
CA GLU A 344 8.69 -14.28 -9.73
C GLU A 344 9.29 -15.70 -9.72
N LYS A 345 10.62 -15.82 -9.55
CA LYS A 345 11.29 -17.12 -9.27
C LYS A 345 11.01 -17.61 -7.84
N GLN A 346 10.76 -16.70 -6.89
CA GLN A 346 10.46 -17.01 -5.47
C GLN A 346 9.04 -17.57 -5.25
N VAL A 347 8.10 -17.35 -6.18
CA VAL A 347 6.74 -17.93 -6.16
C VAL A 347 6.79 -19.48 -6.32
N SER A 348 7.81 -20.02 -6.97
CA SER A 348 8.05 -21.47 -7.09
C SER A 348 8.48 -22.12 -5.75
N ILE A 349 9.17 -21.37 -4.89
CA ILE A 349 9.55 -21.83 -3.54
C ILE A 349 8.38 -21.70 -2.57
N THR A 350 7.50 -20.72 -2.79
CA THR A 350 6.29 -20.49 -1.97
C THR A 350 5.27 -21.62 -2.07
N SER A 351 5.22 -22.36 -3.19
CA SER A 351 4.38 -23.57 -3.30
C SER A 351 4.94 -24.76 -2.50
N GLN A 352 6.26 -24.92 -2.44
CA GLN A 352 6.94 -25.94 -1.61
C GLN A 352 6.80 -25.63 -0.11
N VAL A 353 6.82 -24.35 0.29
CA VAL A 353 6.60 -23.92 1.68
C VAL A 353 5.16 -24.20 2.14
N LYS A 354 4.14 -24.05 1.28
CA LYS A 354 2.75 -24.43 1.59
C LYS A 354 2.59 -25.93 1.83
N GLU A 355 3.31 -26.76 1.07
CA GLU A 355 3.28 -28.22 1.22
C GLU A 355 3.96 -28.66 2.53
N LEU A 356 5.10 -28.04 2.87
CA LEU A 356 5.78 -28.24 4.16
C LEU A 356 4.96 -27.73 5.36
N GLN A 357 4.22 -26.62 5.22
CA GLN A 357 3.28 -26.13 6.25
C GLN A 357 2.12 -27.11 6.51
N THR A 358 1.69 -27.84 5.48
CA THR A 358 0.63 -28.84 5.60
C THR A 358 1.14 -30.11 6.31
N LEU A 359 2.38 -30.50 6.05
CA LEU A 359 3.11 -31.55 6.75
C LEU A 359 3.42 -31.20 8.21
N LEU A 360 3.78 -29.94 8.48
CA LEU A 360 4.04 -29.43 9.83
C LEU A 360 2.78 -29.47 10.69
N LYS A 361 1.63 -29.02 10.16
CA LYS A 361 0.32 -29.16 10.85
C LYS A 361 -0.07 -30.62 11.11
N GLY A 362 0.34 -31.54 10.24
CA GLY A 362 0.17 -32.98 10.47
C GLY A 362 1.02 -33.51 11.62
N LYS A 363 2.28 -33.07 11.71
CA LYS A 363 3.20 -33.42 12.80
C LYS A 363 2.82 -32.78 14.13
N GLU A 364 2.33 -31.54 14.12
CA GLU A 364 1.82 -30.84 15.30
C GLU A 364 0.60 -31.56 15.90
N LYS A 365 -0.27 -32.14 15.06
CA LYS A 365 -1.36 -33.02 15.53
C LYS A 365 -0.83 -34.32 16.15
N GLN A 366 0.25 -34.90 15.62
CA GLN A 366 0.88 -36.09 16.24
C GLN A 366 1.51 -35.76 17.61
N VAL A 367 2.11 -34.57 17.74
CA VAL A 367 2.69 -34.09 19.01
C VAL A 367 1.60 -33.89 20.06
N LYS A 368 0.46 -33.27 19.71
CA LYS A 368 -0.69 -33.12 20.63
C LYS A 368 -1.26 -34.45 21.10
N THR A 369 -1.24 -35.49 20.25
CA THR A 369 -1.64 -36.85 20.64
C THR A 369 -0.62 -37.49 21.59
N MET A 370 0.68 -37.23 21.42
CA MET A 370 1.71 -37.72 22.35
C MET A 370 1.71 -36.97 23.69
N GLU A 371 1.46 -35.65 23.68
CA GLU A 371 1.29 -34.85 24.90
C GLU A 371 0.12 -35.36 25.74
N ALA A 372 -1.02 -35.68 25.13
CA ALA A 372 -2.16 -36.27 25.85
C ALA A 372 -1.83 -37.64 26.48
N LEU A 373 -1.04 -38.47 25.78
CA LEU A 373 -0.56 -39.76 26.31
C LEU A 373 0.47 -39.58 27.44
N LEU A 374 1.32 -38.57 27.36
CA LEU A 374 2.27 -38.23 28.43
C LEU A 374 1.54 -37.73 29.67
N GLU A 375 0.52 -36.89 29.51
CA GLU A 375 -0.28 -36.39 30.63
C GLU A 375 -1.13 -37.50 31.29
N GLU A 376 -1.56 -38.51 30.53
CA GLU A 376 -2.16 -39.73 31.09
C GLU A 376 -1.14 -40.56 31.88
N LYS A 377 0.09 -40.71 31.37
CA LYS A 377 1.19 -41.39 32.07
C LYS A 377 1.63 -40.65 33.32
N GLU A 378 1.62 -39.32 33.30
CA GLU A 378 1.93 -38.47 34.45
C GLU A 378 0.86 -38.64 35.54
N LYS A 379 -0.42 -38.73 35.17
CA LYS A 379 -1.52 -39.09 36.10
C LYS A 379 -1.38 -40.50 36.67
N GLU A 380 -0.88 -41.47 35.90
CA GLU A 380 -0.57 -42.81 36.43
C GLU A 380 0.62 -42.80 37.39
N ILE A 381 1.64 -41.99 37.13
CA ILE A 381 2.81 -41.83 38.00
C ILE A 381 2.41 -41.17 39.31
N VAL A 382 1.58 -40.13 39.29
CA VAL A 382 1.05 -39.48 40.50
C VAL A 382 0.26 -40.50 41.36
N LYS A 383 -0.61 -41.31 40.76
CA LYS A 383 -1.34 -42.38 41.47
C LYS A 383 -0.40 -43.45 42.06
N LYS A 384 0.68 -43.80 41.36
CA LYS A 384 1.71 -44.71 41.90
C LYS A 384 2.51 -44.07 43.03
N GLY A 385 2.77 -42.76 42.96
CA GLY A 385 3.39 -41.98 44.04
C GLY A 385 2.54 -41.95 45.30
N GLU A 386 1.22 -41.75 45.17
CA GLU A 386 0.28 -41.82 46.30
C GLU A 386 0.24 -43.23 46.95
N CYS A 387 0.33 -44.29 46.14
CA CYS A 387 0.43 -45.67 46.63
C CYS A 387 1.75 -45.93 47.39
N LEU A 388 2.86 -45.38 46.90
CA LEU A 388 4.17 -45.48 47.56
C LEU A 388 4.21 -44.68 48.88
N GLN A 389 3.57 -43.52 48.95
CA GLN A 389 3.42 -42.77 50.20
C GLN A 389 2.62 -43.56 51.24
N GLY A 390 1.54 -44.23 50.84
CA GLY A 390 0.79 -45.13 51.72
C GLY A 390 1.63 -46.32 52.22
N GLN A 391 2.51 -46.85 51.37
CA GLN A 391 3.48 -47.87 51.78
C GLN A 391 4.55 -47.32 52.74
N GLN A 392 5.00 -46.08 52.52
CA GLN A 392 5.98 -45.40 53.37
C GLN A 392 5.41 -45.08 54.77
N ASP A 393 4.13 -44.74 54.87
CA ASP A 393 3.42 -44.55 56.14
C ASP A 393 3.24 -45.88 56.90
N THR A 394 2.98 -46.99 56.20
CA THR A 394 2.99 -48.32 56.82
C THR A 394 4.38 -48.77 57.27
N ILE A 395 5.43 -48.39 56.53
CA ILE A 395 6.82 -48.65 56.95
C ILE A 395 7.14 -47.83 58.20
N ALA A 396 6.74 -46.56 58.29
CA ALA A 396 6.93 -45.74 59.50
C ALA A 396 6.19 -46.32 60.72
N GLN A 397 5.00 -46.90 60.54
CA GLN A 397 4.28 -47.63 61.59
C GLN A 397 5.00 -48.92 62.02
N LEU A 398 5.62 -49.64 61.08
CA LEU A 398 6.43 -50.82 61.37
C LEU A 398 7.77 -50.45 62.03
N THR A 399 8.39 -49.33 61.67
CA THR A 399 9.61 -48.81 62.30
C THR A 399 9.37 -48.44 63.77
N ASN A 400 8.23 -47.85 64.10
CA ASN A 400 7.85 -47.62 65.50
C ASN A 400 7.61 -48.94 66.26
N LYS A 401 7.06 -49.96 65.60
CA LYS A 401 6.87 -51.31 66.15
C LYS A 401 8.20 -52.03 66.40
N VAL A 402 9.17 -51.87 65.48
CA VAL A 402 10.53 -52.41 65.60
C VAL A 402 11.30 -51.70 66.72
N HIS A 403 11.13 -50.39 66.89
CA HIS A 403 11.72 -49.64 68.00
C HIS A 403 11.15 -50.07 69.37
N GLU A 404 9.87 -50.38 69.45
CA GLU A 404 9.24 -50.97 70.65
C GLU A 404 9.74 -52.41 70.94
N LEU A 405 10.01 -53.21 69.92
CA LEU A 405 10.55 -54.58 70.05
C LEU A 405 12.05 -54.58 70.38
N GLU A 406 12.83 -53.61 69.88
CA GLU A 406 14.24 -53.41 70.24
C GLU A 406 14.43 -53.02 71.71
N GLN A 407 13.51 -52.22 72.27
CA GLN A 407 13.50 -51.92 73.70
C GLN A 407 13.17 -53.15 74.57
N GLN A 408 12.37 -54.10 74.06
CA GLN A 408 12.08 -55.38 74.73
C GLN A 408 13.25 -56.39 74.61
N ASN A 409 14.03 -56.34 73.53
CA ASN A 409 15.13 -57.28 73.29
C ASN A 409 16.38 -56.99 74.14
N LEU A 410 16.53 -55.77 74.66
CA LEU A 410 17.65 -55.38 75.53
C LEU A 410 17.62 -56.05 76.92
N GLN A 411 16.50 -56.66 77.32
CA GLN A 411 16.37 -57.37 78.60
C GLN A 411 16.60 -58.90 78.52
N GLN A 412 16.74 -59.51 77.34
CA GLN A 412 16.73 -60.98 77.23
C GLN A 412 18.01 -61.67 76.73
N LEU A 413 19.09 -60.97 76.36
CA LEU A 413 20.26 -61.61 75.75
C LEU A 413 21.51 -61.62 76.64
N GLN A 414 21.37 -62.22 77.82
CA GLN A 414 22.43 -63.03 78.45
C GLN A 414 22.09 -64.51 78.15
N GLN A 415 22.67 -65.09 77.08
CA GLN A 415 23.13 -66.50 76.94
C GLN A 415 23.09 -67.07 75.49
N VAL A 416 24.29 -67.38 74.94
CA VAL A 416 24.69 -68.52 74.02
C VAL A 416 24.33 -68.39 72.50
N PRO A 417 24.99 -69.08 71.52
CA PRO A 417 26.26 -68.74 70.85
C PRO A 417 26.23 -68.63 69.29
N ALA A 418 26.84 -67.55 68.79
CA ALA A 418 27.72 -67.31 67.62
C ALA A 418 27.70 -68.04 66.24
N ALA A 419 26.91 -69.06 65.91
CA ALA A 419 27.08 -69.75 64.60
C ALA A 419 26.06 -69.38 63.49
N SER A 420 24.79 -69.08 63.81
CA SER A 420 23.80 -68.65 62.79
C SER A 420 23.85 -67.15 62.47
N ARG A 421 24.44 -66.37 63.39
CA ARG A 421 24.39 -64.90 63.36
C ARG A 421 25.29 -64.27 62.27
N VAL A 422 26.29 -64.99 61.77
CA VAL A 422 27.19 -64.48 60.73
C VAL A 422 26.54 -64.51 59.35
N GLN A 423 25.75 -65.56 59.04
CA GLN A 423 25.04 -65.69 57.77
C GLN A 423 23.89 -64.68 57.65
N ASP A 424 23.18 -64.42 58.75
CA ASP A 424 22.14 -63.40 58.79
C ASP A 424 22.73 -61.99 58.65
N LEU A 425 23.90 -61.71 59.26
CA LEU A 425 24.60 -60.43 59.12
C LEU A 425 25.16 -60.22 57.70
N GLU A 426 25.64 -61.27 57.01
CA GLU A 426 26.06 -61.15 55.60
C GLU A 426 24.88 -60.87 54.66
N SER A 427 23.72 -61.49 54.89
CA SER A 427 22.52 -61.21 54.10
C SER A 427 21.95 -59.81 54.36
N LEU A 428 22.04 -59.32 55.59
CA LEU A 428 21.68 -57.95 55.96
C LEU A 428 22.65 -56.93 55.38
N LEU A 429 23.96 -57.20 55.40
CA LEU A 429 24.96 -56.30 54.81
C LEU A 429 24.77 -56.15 53.31
N LYS A 430 24.39 -57.24 52.63
CA LYS A 430 24.04 -57.23 51.20
C LYS A 430 22.73 -56.47 50.93
N GLY A 431 21.75 -56.58 51.82
CA GLY A 431 20.52 -55.79 51.77
C GLY A 431 20.77 -54.28 51.95
N GLU A 432 21.65 -53.91 52.89
CA GLU A 432 22.08 -52.52 53.11
C GLU A 432 22.92 -51.98 51.93
N GLU A 433 23.77 -52.82 51.32
CA GLU A 433 24.53 -52.45 50.13
C GLU A 433 23.61 -52.23 48.91
N GLU A 434 22.57 -53.04 48.76
CA GLU A 434 21.52 -52.84 47.74
C GLU A 434 20.67 -51.59 48.00
N GLN A 435 20.36 -51.27 49.26
CA GLN A 435 19.67 -50.03 49.64
C GLN A 435 20.55 -48.80 49.38
N MET A 436 21.84 -48.88 49.69
CA MET A 436 22.80 -47.81 49.42
C MET A 436 22.96 -47.55 47.92
N ASN A 437 22.97 -48.60 47.09
CA ASN A 437 22.96 -48.46 45.63
C ASN A 437 21.67 -47.83 45.11
N LYS A 438 20.50 -48.14 45.70
CA LYS A 438 19.23 -47.49 45.34
C LYS A 438 19.20 -46.02 45.73
N LEU A 439 19.65 -45.66 46.94
CA LEU A 439 19.75 -44.26 47.38
C LEU A 439 20.74 -43.47 46.52
N LYS A 440 21.84 -44.10 46.11
CA LYS A 440 22.81 -43.49 45.20
C LYS A 440 22.20 -43.19 43.82
N ALA A 441 21.43 -44.12 43.26
CA ALA A 441 20.73 -43.90 42.00
C ALA A 441 19.69 -42.75 42.10
N VAL A 442 18.98 -42.65 43.23
CA VAL A 442 18.03 -41.54 43.49
C VAL A 442 18.76 -40.21 43.65
N LEU A 443 19.92 -40.18 44.32
CA LEU A 443 20.76 -38.98 44.41
C LEU A 443 21.25 -38.53 43.04
N GLU A 444 21.75 -39.44 42.21
CA GLU A 444 22.17 -39.14 40.84
C GLU A 444 21.01 -38.62 39.98
N GLU A 445 19.79 -39.12 40.20
CA GLU A 445 18.59 -38.61 39.55
C GLU A 445 18.25 -37.18 40.01
N LYS A 446 18.31 -36.91 41.32
CA LYS A 446 18.08 -35.57 41.87
C LYS A 446 19.16 -34.57 41.45
N GLU A 447 20.41 -35.01 41.33
CA GLU A 447 21.49 -34.19 40.78
C GLU A 447 21.23 -33.82 39.31
N ARG A 448 20.74 -34.76 38.49
CA ARG A 448 20.31 -34.46 37.11
C ARG A 448 19.11 -33.50 37.07
N GLU A 449 18.17 -33.65 37.98
CA GLU A 449 16.98 -32.80 38.06
C GLU A 449 17.32 -31.36 38.47
N ILE A 450 18.21 -31.19 39.44
CA ILE A 450 18.77 -29.89 39.84
C ILE A 450 19.56 -29.27 38.67
N ALA A 451 20.38 -30.04 37.96
CA ALA A 451 21.10 -29.55 36.79
C ALA A 451 20.15 -29.05 35.68
N ASN A 452 19.03 -29.74 35.46
CA ASN A 452 18.00 -29.31 34.52
C ASN A 452 17.30 -28.01 34.97
N GLN A 453 16.96 -27.89 36.26
CA GLN A 453 16.36 -26.67 36.82
C GLN A 453 17.32 -25.47 36.74
N VAL A 454 18.61 -25.67 37.01
CA VAL A 454 19.64 -24.63 36.85
C VAL A 454 19.73 -24.18 35.40
N LYS A 455 19.67 -25.12 34.44
CA LYS A 455 19.67 -24.79 33.00
C LYS A 455 18.44 -23.97 32.60
N GLN A 456 17.25 -24.34 33.07
CA GLN A 456 16.02 -23.58 32.84
C GLN A 456 16.09 -22.15 33.44
N LEU A 457 16.60 -22.01 34.66
CA LEU A 457 16.80 -20.68 35.26
C LEU A 457 17.78 -19.83 34.45
N GLN A 458 18.84 -20.44 33.92
CA GLN A 458 19.83 -19.76 33.08
C GLN A 458 19.24 -19.31 31.74
N ASP A 459 18.30 -20.07 31.17
CA ASP A 459 17.60 -19.69 29.94
C ASP A 459 16.59 -18.55 30.20
N VAL A 460 15.86 -18.58 31.32
CA VAL A 460 15.00 -17.47 31.76
C VAL A 460 15.80 -16.20 32.06
N GLU A 461 17.01 -16.32 32.61
CA GLU A 461 17.89 -15.18 32.87
C GLU A 461 18.38 -14.52 31.58
N LYS A 462 18.68 -15.32 30.54
CA LYS A 462 19.00 -14.81 29.19
C LYS A 462 17.79 -14.13 28.55
N GLU A 463 16.59 -14.69 28.70
CA GLU A 463 15.36 -14.06 28.21
C GLU A 463 15.08 -12.72 28.93
N ASN A 464 15.32 -12.63 30.24
CA ASN A 464 15.19 -11.37 30.96
C ASN A 464 16.19 -10.31 30.48
N GLU A 465 17.43 -10.70 30.17
CA GLU A 465 18.40 -9.75 29.63
C GLU A 465 18.02 -9.33 28.20
N SER A 466 17.47 -10.23 27.37
CA SER A 466 16.97 -9.88 26.03
C SER A 466 15.77 -8.94 26.09
N PHE A 467 14.82 -9.15 27.01
CA PHE A 467 13.70 -8.23 27.23
C PHE A 467 14.16 -6.86 27.72
N LYS A 468 15.20 -6.82 28.55
CA LYS A 468 15.77 -5.56 29.04
C LYS A 468 16.43 -4.76 27.92
N VAL A 469 17.12 -5.44 26.99
CA VAL A 469 17.67 -4.81 25.76
C VAL A 469 16.52 -4.28 24.88
N GLN A 470 15.48 -5.08 24.63
CA GLN A 470 14.30 -4.62 23.86
C GLN A 470 13.62 -3.41 24.50
N ILE A 471 13.45 -3.37 25.82
CA ILE A 471 12.88 -2.23 26.54
C ILE A 471 13.77 -0.98 26.37
N GLN A 472 15.09 -1.14 26.33
CA GLN A 472 16.02 -0.03 26.13
C GLN A 472 15.98 0.49 24.68
N GLU A 473 15.91 -0.40 23.69
CA GLU A 473 15.73 -0.05 22.28
C GLU A 473 14.41 0.70 22.05
N LEU A 474 13.30 0.19 22.59
CA LEU A 474 11.99 0.88 22.51
C LEU A 474 12.01 2.27 23.16
N LYS A 475 12.75 2.45 24.27
CA LYS A 475 12.93 3.78 24.88
C LYS A 475 13.72 4.72 23.97
N GLN A 476 14.74 4.21 23.28
CA GLN A 476 15.56 5.01 22.37
C GLN A 476 14.76 5.40 21.11
N GLU A 477 13.99 4.49 20.53
CA GLU A 477 13.07 4.77 19.43
C GLU A 477 12.03 5.82 19.81
N ASN A 478 11.48 5.74 21.02
CA ASN A 478 10.49 6.71 21.49
C ASN A 478 11.10 8.13 21.67
N CYS A 479 12.36 8.22 22.15
CA CYS A 479 13.10 9.48 22.17
C CYS A 479 13.36 10.04 20.77
N GLN A 480 13.68 9.19 19.79
CA GLN A 480 13.85 9.61 18.40
C GLN A 480 12.52 10.08 17.79
N GLN A 481 11.42 9.37 18.04
CA GLN A 481 10.07 9.80 17.62
C GLN A 481 9.69 11.17 18.20
N ALA A 482 9.98 11.43 19.48
CA ALA A 482 9.73 12.74 20.08
C ALA A 482 10.56 13.86 19.40
N SER A 483 11.80 13.57 19.02
CA SER A 483 12.64 14.54 18.29
C SER A 483 12.12 14.84 16.87
N LEU A 484 11.64 13.81 16.16
CA LEU A 484 11.05 13.94 14.83
C LEU A 484 9.70 14.68 14.89
N ALA A 485 8.91 14.48 15.94
CA ALA A 485 7.68 15.23 16.17
C ALA A 485 7.95 16.73 16.36
N ALA A 486 8.98 17.09 17.13
CA ALA A 486 9.39 18.48 17.30
C ALA A 486 9.83 19.12 15.97
N GLN A 487 10.61 18.41 15.16
CA GLN A 487 11.02 18.88 13.82
C GLN A 487 9.83 19.06 12.86
N ARG A 488 8.83 18.17 12.92
CA ARG A 488 7.60 18.30 12.12
C ARG A 488 6.80 19.54 12.52
N GLU A 489 6.72 19.83 13.81
CA GLU A 489 6.01 21.00 14.31
C GLU A 489 6.70 22.32 13.90
N GLU A 490 8.03 22.35 13.91
CA GLU A 490 8.81 23.49 13.39
C GLU A 490 8.60 23.68 11.87
N LEU A 491 8.60 22.60 11.09
CA LEU A 491 8.31 22.66 9.65
C LEU A 491 6.89 23.16 9.36
N LEU A 492 5.89 22.71 10.13
CA LEU A 492 4.52 23.21 10.01
C LEU A 492 4.43 24.71 10.30
N GLN A 493 5.16 25.21 11.29
CA GLN A 493 5.20 26.64 11.60
C GLN A 493 5.86 27.46 10.47
N VAL A 494 6.89 26.92 9.82
CA VAL A 494 7.54 27.54 8.65
C VAL A 494 6.58 27.56 7.44
N ILE A 495 5.87 26.46 7.19
CA ILE A 495 4.87 26.38 6.11
C ILE A 495 3.76 27.41 6.33
N ALA A 496 3.19 27.47 7.54
CA ALA A 496 2.17 28.47 7.88
C ALA A 496 2.69 29.93 7.79
N GLY A 497 3.99 30.14 8.01
CA GLY A 497 4.65 31.42 7.74
C GLY A 497 4.70 31.76 6.25
N LYS A 498 5.07 30.79 5.41
CA LYS A 498 5.15 30.94 3.96
C LYS A 498 3.79 31.09 3.30
N GLU A 499 2.76 30.41 3.79
CA GLU A 499 1.38 30.58 3.33
C GLU A 499 0.84 31.99 3.59
N ARG A 500 1.18 32.58 4.75
CA ARG A 500 0.87 33.99 5.05
C ARG A 500 1.60 34.97 4.14
N GLU A 501 2.85 34.67 3.80
CA GLU A 501 3.62 35.49 2.85
C GLU A 501 3.04 35.41 1.43
N ILE A 502 2.68 34.20 0.98
CA ILE A 502 2.03 33.96 -0.32
C ILE A 502 0.69 34.71 -0.40
N THR A 503 -0.15 34.63 0.64
CA THR A 503 -1.44 35.34 0.66
C THR A 503 -1.27 36.86 0.64
N SER A 504 -0.25 37.39 1.35
CA SER A 504 0.11 38.81 1.28
C SER A 504 0.54 39.23 -0.13
N LEU A 505 1.44 38.46 -0.76
CA LEU A 505 1.91 38.74 -2.13
C LEU A 505 0.80 38.62 -3.16
N GLN A 506 -0.11 37.66 -3.02
CA GLN A 506 -1.29 37.52 -3.88
C GLN A 506 -2.22 38.73 -3.77
N SER A 507 -2.45 39.24 -2.55
CA SER A 507 -3.21 40.48 -2.33
C SER A 507 -2.52 41.69 -2.97
N GLU A 508 -1.21 41.79 -2.85
CA GLU A 508 -0.43 42.87 -3.46
C GLU A 508 -0.48 42.82 -4.99
N LEU A 509 -0.29 41.63 -5.59
CA LEU A 509 -0.44 41.42 -7.04
C LEU A 509 -1.84 41.79 -7.54
N ALA A 510 -2.89 41.44 -6.80
CA ALA A 510 -4.26 41.83 -7.13
C ALA A 510 -4.45 43.35 -7.08
N SER A 511 -3.87 44.02 -6.08
CA SER A 511 -3.92 45.48 -5.96
C SER A 511 -3.20 46.18 -7.12
N GLN A 512 -2.02 45.70 -7.51
CA GLN A 512 -1.26 46.26 -8.63
C GLN A 512 -1.95 46.00 -9.97
N ARG A 513 -2.54 44.82 -10.16
CA ARG A 513 -3.33 44.50 -11.35
C ARG A 513 -4.54 45.43 -11.48
N ASN A 514 -5.23 45.71 -10.39
CA ASN A 514 -6.33 46.68 -10.38
C ASN A 514 -5.86 48.11 -10.71
N ALA A 515 -4.72 48.54 -10.17
CA ALA A 515 -4.13 49.83 -10.48
C ALA A 515 -3.73 49.93 -11.98
N PHE A 516 -3.15 48.87 -12.54
CA PHE A 516 -2.81 48.80 -13.95
C PHE A 516 -4.06 48.83 -14.84
N GLU A 517 -5.11 48.09 -14.49
CA GLU A 517 -6.37 48.10 -15.24
C GLU A 517 -7.05 49.48 -15.20
N GLN A 518 -6.98 50.18 -14.05
CA GLN A 518 -7.43 51.57 -13.95
C GLN A 518 -6.60 52.51 -14.84
N GLN A 519 -5.28 52.36 -14.90
CA GLN A 519 -4.43 53.14 -15.81
C GLN A 519 -4.73 52.84 -17.28
N ARG A 520 -4.99 51.57 -17.61
CA ARG A 520 -5.40 51.16 -18.95
C ARG A 520 -6.72 51.81 -19.37
N LYS A 521 -7.72 51.83 -18.49
CA LYS A 521 -8.99 52.54 -18.71
C LYS A 521 -8.78 54.03 -18.92
N LYS A 522 -8.01 54.69 -18.06
CA LYS A 522 -7.66 56.11 -18.22
C LYS A 522 -6.94 56.38 -19.55
N ASN A 523 -6.00 55.51 -19.95
CA ASN A 523 -5.32 55.66 -21.23
C ASN A 523 -6.28 55.52 -22.42
N ASN A 524 -7.20 54.56 -22.35
CA ASN A 524 -8.24 54.38 -23.39
C ASN A 524 -9.17 55.61 -23.46
N GLU A 525 -9.61 56.14 -22.33
CA GLU A 525 -10.42 57.38 -22.28
C GLU A 525 -9.64 58.58 -22.85
N LEU A 526 -8.34 58.68 -22.57
CA LEU A 526 -7.48 59.72 -23.14
C LEU A 526 -7.31 59.54 -24.65
N ARG A 527 -7.18 58.31 -25.14
CA ARG A 527 -7.16 58.03 -26.60
C ARG A 527 -8.46 58.44 -27.26
N GLU A 528 -9.61 58.14 -26.64
CA GLU A 528 -10.91 58.53 -27.17
C GLU A 528 -11.08 60.06 -27.18
N LYS A 529 -10.69 60.74 -26.10
CA LYS A 529 -10.70 62.21 -26.03
C LYS A 529 -9.76 62.84 -27.07
N ASN A 530 -8.55 62.31 -27.23
CA ASN A 530 -7.60 62.77 -28.25
C ASN A 530 -8.11 62.50 -29.66
N TRP A 531 -8.75 61.35 -29.90
CA TRP A 531 -9.37 61.05 -31.18
C TRP A 531 -10.49 62.04 -31.51
N LYS A 532 -11.39 62.33 -30.56
CA LYS A 532 -12.44 63.37 -30.73
C LYS A 532 -11.85 64.77 -30.93
N ALA A 533 -10.77 65.11 -30.23
CA ALA A 533 -10.07 66.38 -30.42
C ALA A 533 -9.43 66.46 -31.81
N MET A 534 -8.82 65.38 -32.28
CA MET A 534 -8.25 65.29 -33.61
C MET A 534 -9.32 65.34 -34.70
N GLU A 535 -10.49 64.72 -34.48
CA GLU A 535 -11.64 64.81 -35.38
C GLU A 535 -12.21 66.23 -35.45
N ALA A 536 -12.33 66.92 -34.30
CA ALA A 536 -12.72 68.31 -34.25
C ALA A 536 -11.71 69.22 -34.96
N LEU A 537 -10.40 69.01 -34.72
CA LEU A 537 -9.33 69.74 -35.40
C LEU A 537 -9.36 69.51 -36.90
N ALA A 538 -9.48 68.25 -37.37
CA ALA A 538 -9.59 67.92 -38.79
C ALA A 538 -10.82 68.56 -39.44
N SER A 539 -11.94 68.66 -38.72
CA SER A 539 -13.14 69.37 -39.19
C SER A 539 -12.89 70.88 -39.31
N THR A 540 -12.22 71.50 -38.32
CA THR A 540 -11.84 72.91 -38.40
C THR A 540 -10.80 73.18 -39.49
N GLU A 541 -9.83 72.28 -39.68
CA GLU A 541 -8.82 72.36 -40.73
C GLU A 541 -9.48 72.28 -42.10
N LYS A 542 -10.41 71.34 -42.31
CA LYS A 542 -11.19 71.25 -43.54
C LYS A 542 -12.00 72.52 -43.80
N MET A 543 -12.67 73.07 -42.79
CA MET A 543 -13.41 74.33 -42.92
C MET A 543 -12.48 75.49 -43.30
N LEU A 544 -11.29 75.58 -42.68
CA LEU A 544 -10.31 76.61 -42.99
C LEU A 544 -9.72 76.41 -44.39
N GLN A 545 -9.43 75.18 -44.79
CA GLN A 545 -8.96 74.86 -46.13
C GLN A 545 -9.99 75.23 -47.19
N ASP A 546 -11.28 74.95 -46.94
CA ASP A 546 -12.38 75.35 -47.82
C ASP A 546 -12.51 76.88 -47.92
N LYS A 547 -12.34 77.60 -46.80
CA LYS A 547 -12.30 79.08 -46.79
C LYS A 547 -11.09 79.63 -47.54
N VAL A 548 -9.90 79.06 -47.33
CA VAL A 548 -8.67 79.47 -48.04
C VAL A 548 -8.83 79.24 -49.55
N ASN A 549 -9.36 78.08 -49.95
CA ASN A 549 -9.65 77.78 -51.35
C ASN A 549 -10.69 78.74 -51.95
N LYS A 550 -11.72 79.12 -51.18
CA LYS A 550 -12.72 80.10 -51.59
C LYS A 550 -12.11 81.50 -51.76
N THR A 551 -11.37 81.98 -50.77
CA THR A 551 -10.70 83.28 -50.82
C THR A 551 -9.62 83.33 -51.90
N ALA A 552 -8.93 82.23 -52.19
CA ALA A 552 -7.99 82.14 -53.29
C ALA A 552 -8.69 82.29 -54.65
N LYS A 553 -9.86 81.65 -54.84
CA LYS A 553 -10.68 81.82 -56.05
C LYS A 553 -11.23 83.24 -56.20
N GLU A 554 -11.71 83.84 -55.11
CA GLU A 554 -12.19 85.23 -55.11
C GLU A 554 -11.06 86.21 -55.44
N ARG A 555 -9.86 86.04 -54.86
CA ARG A 555 -8.67 86.85 -55.19
C ARG A 555 -8.25 86.68 -56.65
N GLN A 556 -8.28 85.46 -57.19
CA GLN A 556 -7.97 85.20 -58.59
C GLN A 556 -8.96 85.94 -59.52
N GLN A 557 -10.25 85.91 -59.20
CA GLN A 557 -11.28 86.67 -59.95
C GLN A 557 -11.06 88.19 -59.86
N HIS A 558 -10.69 88.71 -58.69
CA HIS A 558 -10.36 90.13 -58.53
C HIS A 558 -9.11 90.53 -59.30
N LEU A 559 -8.10 89.66 -59.35
CA LEU A 559 -6.88 89.89 -60.12
C LEU A 559 -7.20 89.90 -61.62
N GLU A 560 -7.96 88.94 -62.13
CA GLU A 560 -8.40 88.89 -63.52
C GLU A 560 -9.25 90.12 -63.91
N ALA A 561 -10.12 90.60 -63.01
CA ALA A 561 -10.89 91.82 -63.21
C ALA A 561 -10.00 93.07 -63.26
N ALA A 562 -9.06 93.23 -62.33
CA ALA A 562 -8.11 94.35 -62.32
C ALA A 562 -7.17 94.33 -63.53
N GLU A 563 -6.73 93.13 -63.97
CA GLU A 563 -5.95 92.94 -65.18
C GLU A 563 -6.72 93.34 -66.44
N MET A 564 -8.04 93.08 -66.49
CA MET A 564 -8.92 93.50 -67.57
C MET A 564 -9.11 95.03 -67.58
N GLU A 565 -9.42 95.63 -66.43
CA GLU A 565 -9.55 97.09 -66.29
C GLU A 565 -8.26 97.83 -66.67
N THR A 566 -7.09 97.29 -66.29
CA THR A 566 -5.78 97.87 -66.63
C THR A 566 -5.54 97.86 -68.14
N ARG A 567 -5.91 96.77 -68.82
CA ARG A 567 -5.83 96.66 -70.29
C ARG A 567 -6.75 97.67 -70.97
N GLU A 568 -7.98 97.79 -70.51
CA GLU A 568 -8.95 98.74 -71.04
C GLU A 568 -8.47 100.19 -70.88
N LEU A 569 -7.94 100.55 -69.71
CA LEU A 569 -7.41 101.88 -69.44
C LEU A 569 -6.22 102.23 -70.34
N LEU A 570 -5.25 101.31 -70.47
CA LEU A 570 -4.07 101.52 -71.30
C LEU A 570 -4.43 101.62 -72.80
N GLN A 571 -5.40 100.83 -73.26
CA GLN A 571 -5.90 100.90 -74.63
C GLN A 571 -6.67 102.21 -74.90
N LYS A 572 -7.35 102.76 -73.89
CA LYS A 572 -8.00 104.09 -73.94
C LYS A 572 -6.98 105.23 -73.98
N LEU A 573 -5.89 105.13 -73.21
CA LEU A 573 -4.83 106.15 -73.17
C LEU A 573 -3.99 106.18 -74.46
N PHE A 574 -3.87 105.06 -75.17
CA PHE A 574 -3.11 104.96 -76.42
C PHE A 574 -3.92 104.31 -77.57
N PRO A 575 -4.91 105.01 -78.14
CA PRO A 575 -5.85 104.44 -79.12
C PRO A 575 -5.22 104.00 -80.46
N LYS A 576 -4.00 104.45 -80.76
CA LYS A 576 -3.28 104.10 -82.00
C LYS A 576 -2.52 102.78 -81.92
N MET A 577 -2.53 102.10 -80.76
CA MET A 577 -1.84 100.83 -80.55
C MET A 577 -2.88 99.70 -80.38
N SER A 578 -3.02 98.85 -81.39
CA SER A 578 -3.93 97.69 -81.37
C SER A 578 -3.16 96.40 -81.15
N LEU A 579 -3.47 95.69 -80.05
CA LEU A 579 -2.93 94.36 -79.70
C LEU A 579 -4.07 93.32 -79.67
N PRO A 580 -3.80 92.03 -79.96
CA PRO A 580 -4.79 90.96 -79.91
C PRO A 580 -5.35 90.74 -78.50
N SER A 581 -6.65 90.43 -78.38
CA SER A 581 -7.36 90.25 -77.10
C SER A 581 -7.28 88.84 -76.50
N ASN A 582 -6.60 87.88 -77.15
CA ASN A 582 -6.53 86.47 -76.71
C ASN A 582 -5.24 86.07 -75.97
N VAL A 583 -4.38 87.01 -75.62
CA VAL A 583 -3.09 86.75 -74.95
C VAL A 583 -3.18 86.96 -73.44
N SER A 584 -2.32 86.28 -72.66
CA SER A 584 -2.31 86.34 -71.19
C SER A 584 -1.92 87.72 -70.63
N HIS A 585 -2.35 88.04 -69.40
CA HIS A 585 -1.95 89.18 -68.54
C HIS A 585 -0.64 89.87 -68.99
N SER A 586 0.41 89.15 -68.60
CA SER A 586 1.82 89.46 -68.74
C SER A 586 2.27 89.63 -70.19
N GLU A 587 1.84 88.75 -71.10
CA GLU A 587 2.25 88.81 -72.51
C GLU A 587 1.70 90.06 -73.21
N TRP A 588 0.47 90.46 -72.88
CA TRP A 588 -0.13 91.69 -73.38
C TRP A 588 0.63 92.93 -72.88
N MET A 589 0.94 92.98 -71.58
CA MET A 589 1.71 94.08 -70.98
C MET A 589 3.11 94.18 -71.57
N CYS A 590 3.77 93.05 -71.82
CA CYS A 590 5.10 93.01 -72.42
C CYS A 590 5.08 93.46 -73.89
N GLY A 591 4.02 93.12 -74.64
CA GLY A 591 3.79 93.63 -76.00
C GLY A 591 3.52 95.14 -76.02
N PHE A 592 2.71 95.62 -75.08
CA PHE A 592 2.45 97.05 -74.88
C PHE A 592 3.74 97.82 -74.54
N GLU A 593 4.55 97.30 -73.61
CA GLU A 593 5.81 97.91 -73.19
C GLU A 593 6.80 98.04 -74.36
N LYS A 594 6.92 97.02 -75.22
CA LYS A 594 7.80 97.07 -76.40
C LYS A 594 7.37 98.16 -77.39
N MET A 595 6.07 98.26 -77.67
CA MET A 595 5.51 99.28 -78.55
C MET A 595 5.65 100.69 -77.94
N ALA A 596 5.44 100.83 -76.62
CA ALA A 596 5.64 102.10 -75.91
C ALA A 596 7.12 102.54 -75.89
N LYS A 597 8.06 101.59 -75.71
CA LYS A 597 9.51 101.86 -75.79
C LYS A 597 9.96 102.26 -77.18
N GLU A 598 9.37 101.70 -78.23
CA GLU A 598 9.60 102.16 -79.60
C GLU A 598 9.12 103.60 -79.82
N TYR A 599 8.02 104.00 -79.19
CA TYR A 599 7.50 105.36 -79.22
C TYR A 599 8.37 106.35 -78.43
N LEU A 600 8.93 105.94 -77.29
CA LEU A 600 9.76 106.77 -76.40
C LEU A 600 11.22 106.93 -76.86
N ARG A 601 11.72 106.05 -77.75
CA ARG A 601 13.09 106.10 -78.30
C ARG A 601 13.37 107.29 -79.24
N GLY A 602 12.38 108.18 -79.44
CA GLY A 602 12.50 109.42 -80.23
C GLY A 602 12.87 110.70 -79.44
N ALA A 603 13.09 110.65 -78.12
CA ALA A 603 13.44 111.83 -77.34
C ALA A 603 14.73 111.59 -76.52
N SER A 604 15.78 112.37 -76.82
CA SER A 604 17.05 112.39 -76.09
C SER A 604 17.26 113.76 -75.45
N GLY A 605 17.93 113.84 -74.30
CA GLY A 605 18.35 115.12 -73.72
C GLY A 605 18.85 115.03 -72.27
N SER A 606 20.13 115.38 -72.10
CA SER A 606 20.98 115.34 -70.90
C SER A 606 20.73 116.46 -69.88
N GLU A 607 20.63 116.14 -68.57
CA GLU A 607 20.99 117.02 -67.44
C GLU A 607 21.16 116.27 -66.08
N GLU A 608 21.76 115.06 -66.05
CA GLU A 608 21.70 114.17 -64.86
C GLU A 608 23.01 113.99 -64.07
N VAL A 609 24.13 114.60 -64.46
CA VAL A 609 25.45 114.22 -63.90
C VAL A 609 25.64 114.58 -62.41
N LYS A 610 25.01 115.65 -61.90
CA LYS A 610 25.08 115.99 -60.45
C LYS A 610 24.07 115.23 -59.58
N ALA A 611 22.96 114.77 -60.16
CA ALA A 611 22.03 113.84 -59.49
C ALA A 611 22.64 112.43 -59.43
N VAL A 612 23.43 112.05 -60.44
CA VAL A 612 24.15 110.76 -60.49
C VAL A 612 25.22 110.67 -59.41
N GLU A 613 25.95 111.74 -59.06
CA GLU A 613 26.94 111.71 -57.96
C GLU A 613 26.31 111.57 -56.57
N HIS A 614 25.15 112.19 -56.31
CA HIS A 614 24.40 111.97 -55.05
C HIS A 614 23.84 110.55 -55.00
N LYS A 615 23.24 110.09 -56.10
CA LYS A 615 22.76 108.70 -56.23
C LYS A 615 23.89 107.68 -56.12
N LEU A 616 25.12 108.03 -56.52
CA LEU A 616 26.29 107.17 -56.38
C LEU A 616 26.68 107.01 -54.91
N LYS A 617 26.71 108.08 -54.11
CA LYS A 617 26.96 107.99 -52.67
C LYS A 617 25.84 107.26 -51.92
N GLU A 618 24.58 107.48 -52.30
CA GLU A 618 23.46 106.72 -51.77
C GLU A 618 23.56 105.23 -52.17
N ALA A 619 23.99 104.92 -53.39
CA ALA A 619 24.24 103.56 -53.85
C ALA A 619 25.44 102.90 -53.15
N GLU A 620 26.50 103.65 -52.83
CA GLU A 620 27.64 103.17 -52.02
C GLU A 620 27.20 102.87 -50.58
N GLY A 621 26.37 103.72 -49.97
CA GLY A 621 25.76 103.47 -48.66
C GLY A 621 24.83 102.25 -48.66
N MET A 622 24.00 102.11 -49.69
CA MET A 622 23.16 100.91 -49.90
C MET A 622 24.01 99.66 -50.13
N ASN A 623 25.11 99.76 -50.86
CA ASN A 623 26.02 98.64 -51.12
C ASN A 623 26.71 98.18 -49.83
N ALA A 624 27.13 99.11 -48.96
CA ALA A 624 27.67 98.76 -47.64
C ALA A 624 26.63 98.06 -46.74
N LEU A 625 25.37 98.52 -46.76
CA LEU A 625 24.29 97.87 -46.03
C LEU A 625 23.97 96.47 -46.58
N LEU A 626 23.90 96.33 -47.90
CA LEU A 626 23.73 95.03 -48.57
C LEU A 626 24.87 94.08 -48.24
N GLN A 627 26.10 94.58 -48.16
CA GLN A 627 27.25 93.77 -47.78
C GLN A 627 27.18 93.29 -46.33
N LEU A 628 26.74 94.16 -45.41
CA LEU A 628 26.46 93.78 -44.02
C LEU A 628 25.35 92.73 -43.94
N ASP A 629 24.30 92.87 -44.74
CA ASP A 629 23.22 91.88 -44.77
C ASP A 629 23.68 90.56 -45.40
N CYS A 630 24.54 90.58 -46.43
CA CYS A 630 25.20 89.37 -46.95
C CYS A 630 26.08 88.67 -45.90
N GLU A 631 26.80 89.42 -45.06
CA GLU A 631 27.58 88.86 -43.95
C GLU A 631 26.68 88.22 -42.89
N LYS A 632 25.55 88.86 -42.55
CA LYS A 632 24.54 88.25 -41.67
C LYS A 632 23.97 86.97 -42.27
N TYR A 633 23.62 86.95 -43.56
CA TYR A 633 23.13 85.74 -44.22
C TYR A 633 24.18 84.62 -44.23
N LYS A 634 25.45 84.94 -44.47
CA LYS A 634 26.55 83.96 -44.37
C LYS A 634 26.68 83.40 -42.95
N ALA A 635 26.55 84.24 -41.92
CA ALA A 635 26.59 83.80 -40.53
C ALA A 635 25.41 82.87 -40.18
N VAL A 636 24.18 83.24 -40.58
CA VAL A 636 23.00 82.40 -40.39
C VAL A 636 23.15 81.08 -41.16
N LEU A 637 23.64 81.10 -42.40
CA LEU A 637 23.88 79.88 -43.17
C LEU A 637 24.89 78.95 -42.48
N ALA A 638 26.01 79.49 -42.00
CA ALA A 638 27.00 78.71 -41.25
C ALA A 638 26.42 78.12 -39.95
N GLU A 639 25.58 78.88 -39.23
CA GLU A 639 24.89 78.39 -38.04
C GLU A 639 23.89 77.27 -38.38
N THR A 640 23.07 77.46 -39.44
CA THR A 640 22.13 76.44 -39.89
C THR A 640 22.83 75.17 -40.38
N GLU A 641 23.96 75.30 -41.09
CA GLU A 641 24.80 74.17 -41.48
C GLU A 641 25.37 73.45 -40.25
N GLY A 642 25.84 74.18 -39.24
CA GLY A 642 26.31 73.61 -37.99
C GLY A 642 25.20 72.91 -37.17
N ILE A 643 23.96 73.39 -37.24
CA ILE A 643 22.80 72.70 -36.65
C ILE A 643 22.49 71.42 -37.44
N LEU A 644 22.44 71.48 -38.77
CA LEU A 644 22.18 70.31 -39.61
C LEU A 644 23.24 69.22 -39.43
N GLN A 645 24.53 69.58 -39.35
CA GLN A 645 25.61 68.61 -39.09
C GLN A 645 25.51 67.98 -37.69
N ARG A 646 24.99 68.69 -36.69
CA ARG A 646 24.72 68.11 -35.36
C ARG A 646 23.52 67.17 -35.40
N LEU A 647 22.45 67.55 -36.10
CA LEU A 647 21.28 66.69 -36.28
C LEU A 647 21.62 65.42 -37.05
N GLN A 648 22.38 65.54 -38.15
CA GLN A 648 22.84 64.38 -38.92
C GLN A 648 23.63 63.41 -38.05
N ARG A 649 24.64 63.88 -37.30
CA ARG A 649 25.39 63.03 -36.37
C ARG A 649 24.50 62.38 -35.32
N SER A 650 23.55 63.13 -34.74
CA SER A 650 22.61 62.58 -33.76
C SER A 650 21.73 61.48 -34.36
N VAL A 651 21.29 61.62 -35.62
CA VAL A 651 20.50 60.59 -36.30
C VAL A 651 21.36 59.36 -36.60
N GLU A 652 22.57 59.54 -37.12
CA GLU A 652 23.51 58.43 -37.41
C GLU A 652 23.89 57.64 -36.14
N GLU A 653 24.07 58.34 -35.01
CA GLU A 653 24.31 57.73 -33.70
C GLU A 653 23.10 56.92 -33.22
N GLU A 654 21.89 57.46 -33.34
CA GLU A 654 20.65 56.75 -32.99
C GLU A 654 20.41 55.55 -33.91
N GLU A 655 20.60 55.68 -35.23
CA GLU A 655 20.52 54.57 -36.17
C GLU A 655 21.51 53.44 -35.82
N SER A 656 22.73 53.81 -35.42
CA SER A 656 23.74 52.84 -34.97
C SER A 656 23.33 52.13 -33.68
N LYS A 657 22.75 52.85 -32.71
CA LYS A 657 22.20 52.25 -31.49
C LYS A 657 21.05 51.29 -31.79
N TRP A 658 20.11 51.70 -32.64
CA TRP A 658 18.98 50.84 -33.02
C TRP A 658 19.43 49.60 -33.80
N LYS A 659 20.42 49.74 -34.69
CA LYS A 659 21.02 48.60 -35.39
C LYS A 659 21.61 47.57 -34.42
N ILE A 660 22.42 48.02 -33.44
CA ILE A 660 22.99 47.14 -32.40
C ILE A 660 21.87 46.44 -31.61
N LYS A 661 20.86 47.20 -31.17
CA LYS A 661 19.75 46.66 -30.37
C LYS A 661 18.93 45.62 -31.14
N VAL A 662 18.74 45.81 -32.45
CA VAL A 662 18.08 44.84 -33.32
C VAL A 662 18.94 43.58 -33.49
N GLU A 663 20.25 43.73 -33.68
CA GLU A 663 21.17 42.59 -33.78
C GLU A 663 21.24 41.78 -32.48
N GLU A 664 21.26 42.43 -31.32
CA GLU A 664 21.19 41.79 -30.00
C GLU A 664 19.87 41.02 -29.82
N SER A 665 18.73 41.68 -30.08
CA SER A 665 17.41 41.04 -30.03
C SER A 665 17.32 39.83 -30.98
N GLN A 666 17.94 39.92 -32.17
CA GLN A 666 17.98 38.82 -33.14
C GLN A 666 18.88 37.67 -32.67
N LYS A 667 19.98 37.95 -31.95
CA LYS A 667 20.83 36.92 -31.32
C LYS A 667 20.08 36.22 -30.19
N GLU A 668 19.40 36.97 -29.33
CA GLU A 668 18.56 36.41 -28.25
C GLU A 668 17.44 35.52 -28.81
N LEU A 669 16.75 35.96 -29.87
CA LEU A 669 15.75 35.14 -30.54
C LEU A 669 16.34 33.86 -31.14
N LYS A 670 17.55 33.89 -31.70
CA LYS A 670 18.23 32.69 -32.20
C LYS A 670 18.60 31.75 -31.06
N GLN A 671 19.07 32.29 -29.94
CA GLN A 671 19.41 31.51 -28.74
C GLN A 671 18.16 30.84 -28.15
N LEU A 672 17.06 31.59 -28.01
CA LEU A 672 15.79 31.05 -27.53
C LEU A 672 15.22 29.99 -28.49
N ARG A 673 15.31 30.21 -29.81
CA ARG A 673 14.95 29.18 -30.79
C ARG A 673 15.80 27.92 -30.61
N SER A 674 17.10 28.06 -30.38
CA SER A 674 17.97 26.90 -30.16
C SER A 674 17.67 26.13 -28.87
N SER A 675 17.15 26.77 -27.82
CA SER A 675 16.71 26.09 -26.59
C SER A 675 15.33 25.44 -26.71
N VAL A 676 14.45 25.95 -27.60
CA VAL A 676 13.12 25.38 -27.83
C VAL A 676 13.19 24.08 -28.63
N VAL A 677 14.07 23.98 -29.62
CA VAL A 677 14.24 22.77 -30.46
C VAL A 677 14.42 21.46 -29.65
N PRO A 678 15.34 21.35 -28.68
CA PRO A 678 15.49 20.12 -27.90
C PRO A 678 14.26 19.78 -27.06
N LEU A 679 13.56 20.79 -26.53
CA LEU A 679 12.31 20.60 -25.80
C LEU A 679 11.19 20.10 -26.73
N GLU A 680 11.10 20.60 -27.95
CA GLU A 680 10.15 20.08 -28.96
C GLU A 680 10.45 18.62 -29.30
N HIS A 681 11.73 18.24 -29.42
CA HIS A 681 12.11 16.84 -29.64
C HIS A 681 11.79 15.95 -28.43
N GLU A 682 11.99 16.44 -27.21
CA GLU A 682 11.63 15.72 -25.99
C GLU A 682 10.11 15.55 -25.84
N MET A 683 9.33 16.57 -26.18
CA MET A 683 7.88 16.45 -26.25
C MET A 683 7.43 15.43 -27.28
N GLU A 684 8.10 15.33 -28.43
CA GLU A 684 7.74 14.31 -29.43
C GLU A 684 8.13 12.90 -29.00
N ARG A 685 9.30 12.71 -28.35
CA ARG A 685 9.66 11.42 -27.72
C ARG A 685 8.65 11.00 -26.66
N LEU A 686 8.27 11.91 -25.77
CA LEU A 686 7.26 11.62 -24.74
C LEU A 686 5.90 11.27 -25.35
N LYS A 687 5.52 11.86 -26.50
CA LYS A 687 4.30 11.45 -27.21
C LYS A 687 4.41 10.05 -27.79
N GLU A 688 5.58 9.62 -28.26
CA GLU A 688 5.81 8.26 -28.73
C GLU A 688 5.74 7.27 -27.57
N GLU A 689 6.40 7.56 -26.45
CA GLU A 689 6.32 6.75 -25.22
C GLU A 689 4.87 6.65 -24.70
N ILE A 690 4.08 7.73 -24.74
CA ILE A 690 2.66 7.69 -24.36
C ILE A 690 1.87 6.72 -25.27
N LYS A 691 2.14 6.71 -26.59
CA LYS A 691 1.49 5.77 -27.51
C LYS A 691 1.87 4.33 -27.19
N GLU A 692 3.14 4.07 -26.86
CA GLU A 692 3.61 2.74 -26.45
C GLU A 692 2.92 2.30 -25.14
N VAL A 693 2.83 3.18 -24.15
CA VAL A 693 2.10 2.91 -22.89
C VAL A 693 0.62 2.64 -23.15
N GLU A 694 -0.02 3.36 -24.08
CA GLU A 694 -1.41 3.07 -24.49
C GLU A 694 -1.56 1.71 -25.15
N THR A 695 -0.58 1.27 -25.95
CA THR A 695 -0.60 -0.09 -26.55
C THR A 695 -0.45 -1.17 -25.48
N LEU A 696 0.51 -1.01 -24.56
CA LEU A 696 0.70 -1.93 -23.43
C LEU A 696 -0.53 -1.99 -22.51
N LYS A 697 -1.20 -0.86 -22.32
CA LYS A 697 -2.45 -0.81 -21.54
C LYS A 697 -3.56 -1.66 -22.19
N LYS A 698 -3.70 -1.62 -23.51
CA LYS A 698 -4.68 -2.45 -24.25
C LYS A 698 -4.34 -3.94 -24.14
N GLU A 699 -3.06 -4.28 -24.22
CA GLU A 699 -2.60 -5.67 -24.02
C GLU A 699 -2.86 -6.15 -22.59
N ARG A 700 -2.61 -5.29 -21.59
CA ARG A 700 -2.92 -5.58 -20.19
C ARG A 700 -4.41 -5.83 -19.97
N GLU A 701 -5.28 -4.97 -20.53
CA GLU A 701 -6.74 -5.13 -20.47
C GLU A 701 -7.20 -6.44 -21.14
N HIS A 702 -6.57 -6.83 -22.26
CA HIS A 702 -6.85 -8.11 -22.91
C HIS A 702 -6.44 -9.30 -22.02
N LEU A 703 -5.24 -9.28 -21.43
CA LEU A 703 -4.76 -10.33 -20.53
C LEU A 703 -5.59 -10.42 -19.25
N GLU A 704 -6.05 -9.29 -18.70
CA GLU A 704 -6.98 -9.26 -17.56
C GLU A 704 -8.30 -9.94 -17.90
N SER A 705 -8.86 -9.71 -19.10
CA SER A 705 -10.08 -10.38 -19.54
C SER A 705 -9.89 -11.89 -19.72
N GLU A 706 -8.76 -12.34 -20.25
CA GLU A 706 -8.45 -13.77 -20.37
C GLU A 706 -8.25 -14.43 -19.00
N LEU A 707 -7.64 -13.71 -18.04
CA LEU A 707 -7.49 -14.18 -16.67
C LEU A 707 -8.86 -14.33 -15.97
N GLU A 708 -9.76 -13.36 -16.15
CA GLU A 708 -11.11 -13.41 -15.59
C GLU A 708 -11.90 -14.61 -16.15
N LYS A 709 -11.78 -14.89 -17.46
CA LYS A 709 -12.38 -16.10 -18.06
C LYS A 709 -11.81 -17.37 -17.44
N ALA A 710 -10.48 -17.47 -17.30
CA ALA A 710 -9.84 -18.64 -16.69
C ALA A 710 -10.25 -18.80 -15.20
N GLU A 711 -10.48 -17.70 -14.48
CA GLU A 711 -10.96 -17.74 -13.10
C GLU A 711 -12.41 -18.19 -13.01
N ILE A 712 -13.27 -17.76 -13.94
CA ILE A 712 -14.64 -18.26 -14.07
C ILE A 712 -14.63 -19.77 -14.37
N GLU A 713 -13.83 -20.22 -15.32
CA GLU A 713 -13.70 -21.66 -15.66
C GLU A 713 -13.16 -22.47 -14.47
N ARG A 714 -12.18 -21.94 -13.74
CA ARG A 714 -11.69 -22.56 -12.51
C ARG A 714 -12.81 -22.64 -11.46
N SER A 715 -13.63 -21.60 -11.32
CA SER A 715 -14.75 -21.61 -10.37
C SER A 715 -15.77 -22.70 -10.73
N THR A 716 -16.06 -22.91 -12.02
CA THR A 716 -16.94 -23.98 -12.49
C THR A 716 -16.34 -25.35 -12.23
N TYR A 717 -15.05 -25.56 -12.48
CA TYR A 717 -14.38 -26.82 -12.15
C TYR A 717 -14.37 -27.10 -10.64
N VAL A 718 -14.22 -26.07 -9.80
CA VAL A 718 -14.29 -26.23 -8.34
C VAL A 718 -15.70 -26.61 -7.88
N SER A 719 -16.77 -26.06 -8.48
CA SER A 719 -18.13 -26.50 -8.18
C SER A 719 -18.37 -27.94 -8.61
N GLU A 720 -17.92 -28.34 -9.82
CA GLU A 720 -18.05 -29.71 -10.30
C GLU A 720 -17.31 -30.71 -9.39
N VAL A 721 -16.08 -30.38 -8.97
CA VAL A 721 -15.31 -31.19 -8.02
C VAL A 721 -16.03 -31.30 -6.66
N ARG A 722 -16.71 -30.24 -6.22
CA ARG A 722 -17.51 -30.28 -4.99
C ARG A 722 -18.71 -31.22 -5.14
N GLU A 723 -19.46 -31.12 -6.23
CA GLU A 723 -20.60 -32.00 -6.50
C GLU A 723 -20.17 -33.47 -6.60
N LEU A 724 -19.05 -33.75 -7.27
CA LEU A 724 -18.47 -35.10 -7.34
C LEU A 724 -18.06 -35.62 -5.96
N LYS A 725 -17.52 -34.76 -5.10
CA LYS A 725 -17.17 -35.12 -3.73
C LYS A 725 -18.41 -35.44 -2.90
N ASP A 726 -19.47 -34.65 -3.03
CA ASP A 726 -20.73 -34.88 -2.33
C ASP A 726 -21.36 -36.21 -2.76
N LEU A 727 -21.38 -36.50 -4.08
CA LEU A 727 -21.80 -37.78 -4.63
C LEU A 727 -20.96 -38.96 -4.11
N LEU A 728 -19.63 -38.80 -4.03
CA LEU A 728 -18.75 -39.81 -3.48
C LEU A 728 -19.03 -40.07 -1.99
N THR A 729 -19.28 -39.02 -1.20
CA THR A 729 -19.65 -39.19 0.21
C THR A 729 -21.00 -39.88 0.40
N GLU A 730 -21.98 -39.59 -0.47
CA GLU A 730 -23.27 -40.27 -0.45
C GLU A 730 -23.14 -41.75 -0.85
N LEU A 731 -22.31 -42.07 -1.85
CA LEU A 731 -22.00 -43.45 -2.21
C LEU A 731 -21.26 -44.19 -1.09
N GLN A 732 -20.29 -43.54 -0.43
CA GLN A 732 -19.59 -44.09 0.71
C GLN A 732 -20.55 -44.40 1.85
N LYS A 733 -21.45 -43.47 2.18
CA LYS A 733 -22.47 -43.66 3.21
C LYS A 733 -23.39 -44.83 2.88
N LYS A 734 -23.89 -44.93 1.63
CA LYS A 734 -24.71 -46.07 1.19
C LYS A 734 -23.97 -47.40 1.29
N LEU A 735 -22.67 -47.40 1.02
CA LEU A 735 -21.84 -48.59 1.17
C LEU A 735 -21.69 -48.97 2.65
N ASP A 736 -21.43 -48.01 3.53
CA ASP A 736 -21.32 -48.22 4.97
C ASP A 736 -22.64 -48.69 5.60
N ASP A 737 -23.78 -48.14 5.16
CA ASP A 737 -25.13 -48.56 5.56
C ASP A 737 -25.41 -50.01 5.11
N SER A 738 -25.07 -50.34 3.86
CA SER A 738 -25.19 -51.71 3.32
C SER A 738 -24.29 -52.69 4.07
N TYR A 739 -23.07 -52.29 4.38
CA TYR A 739 -22.13 -53.10 5.17
C TYR A 739 -22.65 -53.33 6.59
N SER A 740 -23.17 -52.29 7.25
CA SER A 740 -23.76 -52.38 8.58
C SER A 740 -24.99 -53.30 8.60
N GLU A 741 -25.83 -53.21 7.58
CA GLU A 741 -26.99 -54.11 7.41
C GLU A 741 -26.55 -55.56 7.18
N ALA A 742 -25.50 -55.80 6.39
CA ALA A 742 -24.94 -57.14 6.20
C ALA A 742 -24.36 -57.71 7.51
N VAL A 743 -23.69 -56.88 8.32
CA VAL A 743 -23.22 -57.27 9.67
C VAL A 743 -24.39 -57.63 10.56
N ARG A 744 -25.44 -56.80 10.61
CA ARG A 744 -26.66 -57.05 11.39
C ARG A 744 -27.33 -58.37 10.99
N GLN A 745 -27.47 -58.63 9.69
CA GLN A 745 -28.01 -59.89 9.18
C GLN A 745 -27.14 -61.09 9.57
N ASN A 746 -25.81 -60.95 9.56
CA ASN A 746 -24.90 -62.00 10.00
C ASN A 746 -25.01 -62.25 11.52
N GLU A 747 -25.19 -61.22 12.34
CA GLU A 747 -25.47 -61.37 13.77
C GLU A 747 -26.80 -62.09 14.03
N GLU A 748 -27.88 -61.72 13.32
CA GLU A 748 -29.17 -62.42 13.37
C GLU A 748 -29.04 -63.88 12.97
N LEU A 749 -28.28 -64.16 11.92
CA LEU A 749 -28.03 -65.53 11.45
C LEU A 749 -27.25 -66.35 12.49
N ASN A 750 -26.26 -65.74 13.16
CA ASN A 750 -25.54 -66.38 14.25
C ASN A 750 -26.43 -66.63 15.48
N LEU A 751 -27.34 -65.70 15.81
CA LEU A 751 -28.32 -65.89 16.88
C LEU A 751 -29.27 -67.05 16.55
N LEU A 752 -29.82 -67.09 15.33
CA LEU A 752 -30.67 -68.19 14.86
C LEU A 752 -29.93 -69.52 14.88
N LYS A 753 -28.66 -69.56 14.45
CA LYS A 753 -27.82 -70.75 14.51
C LYS A 753 -27.61 -71.22 15.96
N THR A 754 -27.44 -70.29 16.89
CA THR A 754 -27.32 -70.60 18.32
C THR A 754 -28.62 -71.16 18.87
N GLN A 755 -29.76 -70.53 18.59
CA GLN A 755 -31.09 -71.05 18.96
C GLN A 755 -31.38 -72.43 18.35
N LEU A 756 -30.97 -72.65 17.10
CA LEU A 756 -31.10 -73.95 16.45
C LEU A 756 -30.24 -75.01 17.15
N ASN A 757 -29.00 -74.69 17.52
CA ASN A 757 -28.15 -75.61 18.28
C ASN A 757 -28.71 -75.90 19.68
N GLU A 758 -29.29 -74.91 20.35
CA GLU A 758 -29.97 -75.11 21.64
C GLU A 758 -31.19 -76.01 21.50
N THR A 759 -32.03 -75.80 20.49
CA THR A 759 -33.21 -76.64 20.23
C THR A 759 -32.82 -78.05 19.84
N LEU A 760 -31.77 -78.23 19.03
CA LEU A 760 -31.17 -79.55 18.75
C LEU A 760 -30.66 -80.22 20.01
N SER A 761 -30.00 -79.48 20.91
CA SER A 761 -29.51 -80.02 22.18
C SER A 761 -30.66 -80.46 23.10
N LYS A 762 -31.73 -79.65 23.19
CA LYS A 762 -32.96 -79.99 23.94
C LYS A 762 -33.63 -81.24 23.35
N LEU A 763 -33.82 -81.28 22.04
CA LEU A 763 -34.38 -82.46 21.36
C LEU A 763 -33.51 -83.70 21.58
N LYS A 764 -32.19 -83.56 21.63
CA LYS A 764 -31.28 -84.66 21.92
C LYS A 764 -31.44 -85.18 23.35
N ILE A 765 -31.60 -84.29 24.33
CA ILE A 765 -31.90 -84.66 25.72
C ILE A 765 -33.24 -85.40 25.79
N ASP A 766 -34.30 -84.83 25.23
CA ASP A 766 -35.63 -85.44 25.18
C ASP A 766 -35.58 -86.83 24.51
N GLN A 767 -34.79 -86.98 23.44
CA GLN A 767 -34.63 -88.25 22.76
C GLN A 767 -33.90 -89.28 23.64
N ASN A 768 -32.85 -88.88 24.37
CA ASN A 768 -32.15 -89.75 25.32
C ASN A 768 -33.10 -90.17 26.47
N GLU A 769 -33.93 -89.26 26.98
CA GLU A 769 -34.93 -89.57 28.01
C GLU A 769 -36.00 -90.53 27.48
N ARG A 770 -36.53 -90.31 26.28
CA ARG A 770 -37.46 -91.25 25.64
C ARG A 770 -36.84 -92.63 25.44
N GLN A 771 -35.55 -92.72 25.08
CA GLN A 771 -34.84 -94.00 25.00
C GLN A 771 -34.73 -94.68 26.37
N LYS A 772 -34.45 -93.92 27.44
CA LYS A 772 -34.42 -94.45 28.81
C LYS A 772 -35.79 -94.99 29.24
N VAL A 773 -36.86 -94.21 29.05
CA VAL A 773 -38.24 -94.63 29.33
C VAL A 773 -38.62 -95.87 28.51
N ALA A 774 -38.25 -95.92 27.23
CA ALA A 774 -38.46 -97.10 26.39
C ALA A 774 -37.66 -98.33 26.88
N GLY A 775 -36.48 -98.14 27.46
CA GLY A 775 -35.67 -99.21 28.07
C GLY A 775 -36.18 -99.68 29.43
N ASP A 776 -36.84 -98.82 30.20
CA ASP A 776 -37.44 -99.16 31.49
C ASP A 776 -38.87 -99.74 31.36
N LEU A 777 -39.55 -99.48 30.24
CA LEU A 777 -40.86 -100.05 29.91
C LEU A 777 -40.91 -101.60 30.00
N PRO A 778 -39.99 -102.38 29.40
CA PRO A 778 -40.01 -103.84 29.53
C PRO A 778 -39.75 -104.30 30.97
N LYS A 779 -38.92 -103.59 31.75
CA LYS A 779 -38.70 -103.91 33.17
C LYS A 779 -39.97 -103.68 34.00
N ALA A 780 -40.71 -102.61 33.70
CA ALA A 780 -42.01 -102.34 34.30
C ALA A 780 -43.05 -103.41 33.89
N GLN A 781 -43.05 -103.86 32.63
CA GLN A 781 -43.89 -104.98 32.16
C GLN A 781 -43.59 -106.27 32.92
N GLU A 782 -42.31 -106.59 33.12
CA GLU A 782 -41.86 -107.78 33.82
C GLU A 782 -42.18 -107.72 35.33
N SER A 783 -42.01 -106.55 35.94
CA SER A 783 -42.38 -106.30 37.35
C SER A 783 -43.89 -106.44 37.55
N LEU A 784 -44.70 -105.91 36.62
CA LEU A 784 -46.16 -106.04 36.65
C LEU A 784 -46.61 -107.50 36.43
N ALA A 785 -45.99 -108.23 35.50
CA ALA A 785 -46.25 -109.64 35.29
C ALA A 785 -45.84 -110.49 36.51
N SER A 786 -44.81 -110.07 37.25
CA SER A 786 -44.41 -110.70 38.50
C SER A 786 -45.40 -110.43 39.63
N LEU A 787 -45.90 -109.20 39.76
CA LEU A 787 -46.99 -108.85 40.69
C LEU A 787 -48.28 -109.63 40.37
N GLU A 788 -48.65 -109.79 39.10
CA GLU A 788 -49.80 -110.64 38.72
C GLU A 788 -49.62 -112.09 39.12
N ARG A 789 -48.41 -112.64 38.93
CA ARG A 789 -48.08 -114.01 39.32
C ARG A 789 -48.17 -114.19 40.83
N GLU A 790 -47.80 -113.17 41.59
CA GLU A 790 -47.82 -113.17 43.05
C GLU A 790 -49.25 -112.98 43.62
N ILE A 791 -50.06 -112.11 43.00
CA ILE A 791 -51.51 -112.02 43.27
C ILE A 791 -52.21 -113.35 42.93
N GLY A 792 -51.85 -113.98 41.81
CA GLY A 792 -52.38 -115.30 41.43
C GLY A 792 -52.01 -116.42 42.41
N LYS A 793 -50.80 -116.39 42.99
CA LYS A 793 -50.39 -117.32 44.06
C LYS A 793 -51.15 -117.06 45.37
N ALA A 794 -51.33 -115.81 45.76
CA ALA A 794 -52.12 -115.44 46.94
C ALA A 794 -53.60 -115.85 46.83
N VAL A 795 -54.13 -115.99 45.61
CA VAL A 795 -55.47 -116.56 45.32
C VAL A 795 -55.45 -118.10 45.28
N GLY A 796 -54.36 -118.72 44.83
CA GLY A 796 -54.19 -120.18 44.72
C GLY A 796 -53.99 -120.92 46.05
N ASP A 797 -53.33 -120.30 47.03
CA ASP A 797 -53.09 -120.89 48.36
C ASP A 797 -54.35 -120.94 49.27
N ALA A 798 -55.51 -120.47 48.79
CA ALA A 798 -56.79 -120.55 49.51
C ALA A 798 -57.51 -121.91 49.36
N ASN A 799 -57.09 -122.78 48.43
CA ASN A 799 -57.87 -123.97 48.03
C ASN A 799 -57.28 -125.32 48.45
N VAL A 800 -56.29 -125.37 49.36
CA VAL A 800 -55.67 -126.64 49.79
C VAL A 800 -55.50 -126.70 51.31
N ILE A 801 -56.57 -127.00 52.06
CA ILE A 801 -56.51 -127.76 53.32
C ILE A 801 -57.79 -128.61 53.42
N GLU A 802 -57.60 -129.93 53.45
CA GLU A 802 -58.63 -130.97 53.50
C GLU A 802 -58.72 -131.55 54.93
N ASN A 803 -59.95 -131.70 55.42
CA ASN A 803 -60.43 -132.50 56.56
C ASN A 803 -60.43 -131.97 58.02
N SER A 804 -61.67 -131.97 58.54
CA SER A 804 -62.15 -132.29 59.90
C SER A 804 -62.24 -131.18 60.97
N ASP A 805 -63.51 -130.82 61.21
CA ASP A 805 -64.17 -130.26 62.40
C ASP A 805 -63.84 -128.84 62.91
N GLY A 806 -64.87 -127.97 62.84
CA GLY A 806 -65.22 -127.08 63.96
C GLY A 806 -65.13 -125.57 63.76
N CYS A 807 -66.17 -125.00 63.14
CA CYS A 807 -66.80 -123.70 63.44
C CYS A 807 -66.09 -122.36 63.05
N ALA A 808 -66.74 -121.68 62.08
CA ALA A 808 -66.84 -120.23 61.86
C ALA A 808 -65.60 -119.43 61.39
N GLU A 809 -65.41 -119.31 60.07
CA GLU A 809 -64.77 -118.12 59.46
C GLU A 809 -65.12 -117.94 57.96
N SER A 810 -66.41 -117.77 57.65
CA SER A 810 -66.88 -117.46 56.27
C SER A 810 -66.72 -115.97 55.89
N GLU A 811 -66.21 -115.12 56.77
CA GLU A 811 -66.17 -113.66 56.60
C GLU A 811 -64.76 -113.09 56.28
N LEU A 812 -63.70 -113.87 56.51
CA LEU A 812 -62.30 -113.51 56.22
C LEU A 812 -61.87 -113.88 54.79
N THR A 813 -62.42 -114.95 54.24
CA THR A 813 -62.22 -115.38 52.84
C THR A 813 -62.86 -114.42 51.84
N ALA A 814 -64.04 -113.86 52.15
CA ALA A 814 -64.72 -112.88 51.30
C ALA A 814 -63.99 -111.52 51.22
N LYS A 815 -63.41 -111.03 52.33
CA LYS A 815 -62.63 -109.78 52.34
C LYS A 815 -61.29 -109.92 51.60
N ARG A 816 -60.61 -111.07 51.72
CA ARG A 816 -59.38 -111.37 50.96
C ARG A 816 -59.64 -111.48 49.46
N LEU A 817 -60.73 -112.14 49.05
CA LEU A 817 -61.16 -112.18 47.66
C LEU A 817 -61.50 -110.79 47.10
N ASN A 818 -62.18 -109.94 47.87
CA ASN A 818 -62.52 -108.58 47.42
C ASN A 818 -61.27 -107.68 47.26
N VAL A 819 -60.29 -107.79 48.16
CA VAL A 819 -59.00 -107.07 48.04
C VAL A 819 -58.19 -107.60 46.85
N ALA A 820 -58.16 -108.91 46.62
CA ALA A 820 -57.49 -109.51 45.45
C ALA A 820 -58.16 -109.09 44.13
N VAL A 821 -59.49 -108.99 44.09
CA VAL A 821 -60.24 -108.51 42.92
C VAL A 821 -59.94 -107.04 42.63
N ASN A 822 -59.91 -106.17 43.65
CA ASN A 822 -59.55 -104.76 43.48
C ASN A 822 -58.10 -104.59 43.02
N LEU A 823 -57.15 -105.33 43.61
CA LEU A 823 -55.75 -105.32 43.17
C LEU A 823 -55.59 -105.84 41.74
N ASN A 824 -56.32 -106.87 41.34
CA ASN A 824 -56.29 -107.39 39.97
C ASN A 824 -56.91 -106.39 38.98
N GLN A 825 -57.94 -105.64 39.41
CA GLN A 825 -58.51 -104.55 38.63
C GLN A 825 -57.49 -103.40 38.46
N ASP A 826 -56.80 -102.98 39.52
CA ASP A 826 -55.75 -101.96 39.49
C ASP A 826 -54.55 -102.39 38.62
N VAL A 827 -54.14 -103.65 38.68
CA VAL A 827 -53.12 -104.21 37.80
C VAL A 827 -53.59 -104.25 36.34
N GLY A 828 -54.87 -104.53 36.10
CA GLY A 828 -55.50 -104.40 34.79
C GLY A 828 -55.53 -102.96 34.26
N HIS A 829 -55.75 -101.98 35.13
CA HIS A 829 -55.64 -100.55 34.80
C HIS A 829 -54.19 -100.15 34.49
N LEU A 830 -53.23 -100.61 35.29
CA LEU A 830 -51.80 -100.39 35.05
C LEU A 830 -51.34 -101.01 33.73
N LYS A 831 -51.82 -102.21 33.37
CA LYS A 831 -51.56 -102.81 32.04
C LYS A 831 -52.07 -101.94 30.91
N LYS A 832 -53.29 -101.42 31.00
CA LYS A 832 -53.86 -100.52 29.98
C LYS A 832 -53.04 -99.24 29.84
N LEU A 833 -52.62 -98.64 30.96
CA LEU A 833 -51.73 -97.48 30.97
C LEU A 833 -50.38 -97.80 30.33
N LEU A 834 -49.78 -98.95 30.65
CA LEU A 834 -48.49 -99.35 30.12
C LEU A 834 -48.53 -99.64 28.61
N VAL A 835 -49.64 -100.25 28.13
CA VAL A 835 -49.90 -100.45 26.69
C VAL A 835 -50.10 -99.10 26.00
N SER A 836 -50.80 -98.15 26.63
CA SER A 836 -50.95 -96.79 26.09
C SER A 836 -49.62 -96.05 25.98
N VAL A 837 -48.75 -96.13 27.00
CA VAL A 837 -47.38 -95.59 26.97
C VAL A 837 -46.55 -96.27 25.87
N SER A 838 -46.65 -97.59 25.73
CA SER A 838 -45.98 -98.34 24.66
C SER A 838 -46.41 -97.86 23.26
N GLN A 839 -47.73 -97.66 23.06
CA GLN A 839 -48.28 -97.13 21.80
C GLN A 839 -47.87 -95.68 21.55
N MET A 840 -47.78 -94.84 22.57
CA MET A 840 -47.30 -93.46 22.42
C MET A 840 -45.82 -93.41 22.05
N LEU A 841 -44.99 -94.29 22.63
CA LEU A 841 -43.57 -94.40 22.31
C LEU A 841 -43.32 -95.01 20.92
N SER A 842 -44.14 -95.94 20.46
CA SER A 842 -44.03 -96.50 19.09
C SER A 842 -44.49 -95.50 18.03
N LYS A 843 -45.61 -94.80 18.25
CA LYS A 843 -46.03 -93.68 17.37
C LYS A 843 -45.00 -92.54 17.36
N GLY A 844 -44.39 -92.26 18.51
CA GLY A 844 -43.27 -91.32 18.61
C GLY A 844 -41.99 -91.81 17.90
N ARG A 845 -41.81 -93.11 17.68
CA ARG A 845 -40.66 -93.66 16.94
C ARG A 845 -40.85 -93.55 15.43
N GLU A 846 -42.07 -93.81 14.95
CA GLU A 846 -42.46 -93.63 13.55
C GLU A 846 -42.43 -92.15 13.13
N HIS A 847 -42.83 -91.23 14.01
CA HIS A 847 -42.85 -89.80 13.67
C HIS A 847 -41.44 -89.18 13.51
N TYR A 848 -40.41 -89.73 14.18
CA TYR A 848 -39.02 -89.24 14.09
C TYR A 848 -38.18 -89.95 13.02
N GLN A 849 -38.57 -91.14 12.55
CA GLN A 849 -37.94 -91.78 11.39
C GLN A 849 -38.39 -91.15 10.05
N LEU A 850 -39.51 -90.43 10.04
CA LEU A 850 -40.01 -89.69 8.87
C LEU A 850 -39.43 -88.26 8.75
N VAL A 851 -38.66 -87.78 9.72
CA VAL A 851 -38.05 -86.43 9.75
C VAL A 851 -36.52 -86.53 9.96
N GLY A 852 -35.90 -87.52 9.32
CA GLY A 852 -34.45 -87.63 9.17
C GLY A 852 -34.02 -87.07 7.83
#